data_AF-A0AAE0Z409-F1
#
_entry.id   AF-A0AAE0Z409-F1
#
_cell.length_a   1.000
_cell.length_b   1.000
_cell.length_c   1.000
_cell.angle_alpha   90.00
_cell.angle_beta   90.00
_cell.angle_gamma   90.00
#
_symmetry.space_group_name_H-M   'P 1'
#
loop_
_entity.id
_entity.type
_entity.pdbx_description
1 polymer ?
#
loop_
_entity_poly.entity_id
_entity_poly.type
_entity_poly.pdbx_seq_one_letter_code
_entity_poly.pdbx_strand_id
1 'polypeptide(L)'
;MVYRDLILLPLVCIVCSGLVRQSEEVSAPNEIVSKLFKLIQDDQKNNLISSNRQPPFYRQPGLYSSYTKNNFHGKPSSAVGRTAGVFDNNLFTTNFINTILMEAYQRGRAPLPSPEQLRMSLDLIPLFMDKNRPYENSVAAFWPLFYDEKAMFWQSHTANHLAMLDLLKTYHKLPLYQVLSFLGYSDIADFIKYFDNKSEIIRTIVLIPMDTDCTLINIALGSVLLQEKANFPLAWEQWKGYNTNLTSAFDAVKDYSYRPFSGDQDSGSIDPRTYFVFRHFLDDAKAAGKDVALPTTWTQSQRELSWQRDKGMAMFRNVNNVCLGVTANTVYGITSSILSGLVNVSVLEDPLLAQIYHNSSALLLHSVANNMTGRPDLALVYYPSRVQFEWFISRSLAKLEDAAQKGPLPSPLLEFAYRSLKAALRVHVTQRLLEKAQEDAQNTVFFEEFLGMGDFSASGAAKKTGEDRIFSTAMALSVLINSWTKFDVTKQVLKWVTDTPRNVKMTASRAALWLTHNTFGGKYKPGGAFFSSSYKWQRTWLNYYPGNSYQFYNGSKIDDWNSQEPSSSTSFFMEGYVSPDSYAAMLNQTWFGRTTPRDFHGYNVDKEYYFSYWESEPMTYAITMLGLAMYRNIDE
;
A
#
# COMPACT_ATOMS: atom_id res chain seq x y z
N MET A 1 0.38 60.05 39.18
CA MET A 1 -0.19 59.81 37.84
C MET A 1 0.15 58.37 37.40
N VAL A 2 -0.26 57.35 38.18
CA VAL A 2 0.19 55.94 38.03
C VAL A 2 -0.94 54.95 38.43
N TYR A 3 -2.20 55.23 38.08
CA TYR A 3 -3.32 54.32 38.44
C TYR A 3 -4.30 54.03 37.30
N ARG A 4 -4.07 54.56 36.08
CA ARG A 4 -4.96 54.34 34.94
C ARG A 4 -4.50 53.18 34.02
N ASP A 5 -3.22 52.84 34.05
CA ASP A 5 -2.63 51.83 33.16
C ASP A 5 -2.61 50.40 33.73
N LEU A 6 -2.87 50.23 35.04
CA LEU A 6 -2.88 48.91 35.68
C LEU A 6 -4.24 48.18 35.61
N ILE A 7 -5.31 48.86 35.21
CA ILE A 7 -6.66 48.27 35.08
C ILE A 7 -6.97 47.91 33.61
N LEU A 8 -6.20 48.42 32.65
CA LEU A 8 -6.37 48.08 31.22
C LEU A 8 -5.69 46.76 30.83
N LEU A 9 -4.63 46.34 31.52
CA LEU A 9 -3.93 45.09 31.21
C LEU A 9 -4.77 43.82 31.48
N PRO A 10 -5.51 43.70 32.59
CA PRO A 10 -6.36 42.54 32.83
C PRO A 10 -7.58 42.50 31.90
N LEU A 11 -8.12 43.67 31.51
CA LEU A 11 -9.28 43.75 30.60
C LEU A 11 -8.92 43.41 29.16
N VAL A 12 -7.72 43.80 28.68
CA VAL A 12 -7.22 43.36 27.37
C VAL A 12 -6.89 41.87 27.39
N CYS A 13 -6.36 41.33 28.49
CA CYS A 13 -6.16 39.88 28.62
C CYS A 13 -7.49 39.10 28.65
N ILE A 14 -8.53 39.59 29.34
CA ILE A 14 -9.85 38.93 29.39
C ILE A 14 -10.61 39.03 28.06
N VAL A 15 -10.47 40.16 27.32
CA VAL A 15 -11.04 40.31 25.97
C VAL A 15 -10.24 39.53 24.92
N CYS A 16 -8.92 39.34 25.10
CA CYS A 16 -8.10 38.49 24.22
C CYS A 16 -8.18 36.98 24.55
N SER A 17 -8.50 36.58 25.79
CA SER A 17 -8.77 35.18 26.14
C SER A 17 -10.22 34.75 25.87
N GLY A 18 -11.12 35.70 25.62
CA GLY A 18 -12.53 35.45 25.25
C GLY A 18 -12.79 35.32 23.74
N LEU A 19 -11.79 35.57 22.89
CA LEU A 19 -11.85 35.36 21.44
C LEU A 19 -11.11 34.08 21.06
N VAL A 20 -11.51 32.95 21.66
CA VAL A 20 -11.50 31.71 20.88
C VAL A 20 -12.47 31.98 19.75
N ARG A 21 -11.97 32.34 18.56
CA ARG A 21 -12.74 32.21 17.33
C ARG A 21 -13.39 30.84 17.42
N GLN A 22 -14.70 30.79 17.65
CA GLN A 22 -15.49 29.67 17.18
C GLN A 22 -15.06 29.56 15.72
N SER A 23 -14.27 28.54 15.42
CA SER A 23 -14.01 28.18 14.03
C SER A 23 -15.41 28.07 13.43
N GLU A 24 -15.72 28.93 12.48
CA GLU A 24 -16.88 28.72 11.62
C GLU A 24 -16.90 27.22 11.28
N GLU A 25 -18.03 26.56 11.46
CA GLU A 25 -18.21 25.17 11.06
C GLU A 25 -17.82 25.06 9.59
N VAL A 26 -16.58 24.65 9.35
CA VAL A 26 -16.08 24.48 8.00
C VAL A 26 -16.59 23.15 7.54
N SER A 27 -17.69 23.14 6.81
CA SER A 27 -18.10 21.99 6.00
C SER A 27 -17.30 22.01 4.68
N ALA A 28 -16.85 20.84 4.22
CA ALA A 28 -16.22 20.74 2.91
C ALA A 28 -17.27 21.02 1.81
N PRO A 29 -17.04 21.97 0.87
CA PRO A 29 -18.04 22.33 -0.12
C PRO A 29 -18.43 21.16 -1.04
N ASN A 30 -19.72 21.04 -1.37
CA ASN A 30 -20.26 20.00 -2.25
C ASN A 30 -19.61 20.02 -3.65
N GLU A 31 -19.21 21.20 -4.09
CA GLU A 31 -18.57 21.46 -5.37
C GLU A 31 -17.22 20.75 -5.49
N ILE A 32 -16.44 20.67 -4.39
CA ILE A 32 -15.12 20.00 -4.40
C ILE A 32 -15.29 18.49 -4.54
N VAL A 33 -16.18 17.89 -3.76
CA VAL A 33 -16.47 16.45 -3.83
C VAL A 33 -16.97 16.08 -5.24
N SER A 34 -17.86 16.90 -5.81
CA SER A 34 -18.38 16.68 -7.16
C SER A 34 -17.32 16.85 -8.25
N LYS A 35 -16.42 17.83 -8.10
CA LYS A 35 -15.30 18.04 -9.03
C LYS A 35 -14.29 16.90 -8.97
N LEU A 36 -13.96 16.40 -7.78
CA LEU A 36 -13.09 15.22 -7.61
C LEU A 36 -13.70 13.99 -8.27
N PHE A 37 -14.98 13.73 -8.01
CA PHE A 37 -15.73 12.63 -8.63
C PHE A 37 -15.66 12.70 -10.17
N LYS A 38 -15.90 13.89 -10.75
CA LYS A 38 -15.81 14.09 -12.20
C LYS A 38 -14.41 13.82 -12.76
N LEU A 39 -13.34 14.27 -12.08
CA LEU A 39 -11.97 13.99 -12.53
C LEU A 39 -11.64 12.49 -12.54
N ILE A 40 -12.12 11.75 -11.54
CA ILE A 40 -11.98 10.29 -11.49
C ILE A 40 -12.73 9.64 -12.66
N GLN A 41 -13.97 10.06 -12.91
CA GLN A 41 -14.79 9.54 -14.01
C GLN A 41 -14.19 9.86 -15.39
N ASP A 42 -13.71 11.09 -15.57
CA ASP A 42 -13.13 11.54 -16.83
C ASP A 42 -11.80 10.82 -17.12
N ASP A 43 -10.98 10.50 -16.12
CA ASP A 43 -9.75 9.70 -16.31
C ASP A 43 -10.04 8.33 -16.95
N GLN A 44 -11.01 7.59 -16.40
CA GLN A 44 -11.39 6.26 -16.90
C GLN A 44 -11.95 6.32 -18.33
N LYS A 45 -12.75 7.34 -18.66
CA LYS A 45 -13.31 7.55 -20.00
C LYS A 45 -12.25 7.98 -21.01
N ASN A 46 -11.34 8.87 -20.63
CA ASN A 46 -10.30 9.37 -21.52
C ASN A 46 -9.19 8.33 -21.77
N ASN A 47 -9.02 7.36 -20.86
CA ASN A 47 -8.18 6.18 -21.09
C ASN A 47 -8.74 5.20 -22.15
N LEU A 48 -9.96 5.42 -22.67
CA LEU A 48 -10.47 4.69 -23.84
C LEU A 48 -9.77 5.09 -25.16
N ILE A 49 -9.04 6.22 -25.18
CA ILE A 49 -8.39 6.75 -26.38
C ILE A 49 -6.92 6.30 -26.38
N SER A 50 -6.50 5.58 -27.42
CA SER A 50 -5.10 5.18 -27.62
C SER A 50 -4.20 6.42 -27.54
N SER A 51 -3.18 6.40 -26.68
CA SER A 51 -2.24 7.52 -26.54
C SER A 51 -1.50 7.78 -27.85
N ASN A 52 -1.68 8.98 -28.41
CA ASN A 52 -0.92 9.46 -29.57
C ASN A 52 0.52 9.89 -29.21
N ARG A 53 0.94 9.78 -27.94
CA ARG A 53 2.29 10.19 -27.50
C ARG A 53 3.27 9.05 -27.65
N GLN A 54 4.42 9.31 -28.28
CA GLN A 54 5.51 8.34 -28.46
C GLN A 54 6.54 8.39 -27.31
N PRO A 55 7.08 7.22 -26.87
CA PRO A 55 6.66 5.88 -27.27
C PRO A 55 5.22 5.61 -26.77
N PRO A 56 4.34 5.02 -27.60
CA PRO A 56 2.95 4.80 -27.23
C PRO A 56 2.89 3.67 -26.22
N PHE A 57 3.03 4.01 -24.93
CA PHE A 57 2.69 3.08 -23.86
C PHE A 57 1.19 2.78 -23.94
N TYR A 58 0.88 1.50 -24.07
CA TYR A 58 -0.46 0.97 -24.19
C TYR A 58 -1.28 1.27 -22.93
N ARG A 59 -2.48 1.80 -23.11
CA ARG A 59 -3.46 2.01 -22.03
C ARG A 59 -4.63 1.08 -22.28
N GLN A 60 -4.92 0.21 -21.32
CA GLN A 60 -6.06 -0.70 -21.36
C GLN A 60 -7.33 0.11 -21.11
N PRO A 61 -8.22 0.23 -22.11
CA PRO A 61 -9.49 0.92 -21.96
C PRO A 61 -10.30 0.33 -20.79
N GLY A 62 -10.81 1.17 -19.89
CA GLY A 62 -11.61 0.76 -18.73
C GLY A 62 -10.86 0.74 -17.39
N LEU A 63 -9.51 0.73 -17.41
CA LEU A 63 -8.68 0.91 -16.22
C LEU A 63 -8.47 2.40 -15.90
N TYR A 64 -8.27 2.70 -14.61
CA TYR A 64 -7.83 4.01 -14.16
C TYR A 64 -6.31 4.18 -14.36
N SER A 65 -5.87 5.41 -14.59
CA SER A 65 -4.47 5.71 -14.80
C SER A 65 -3.61 5.33 -13.59
N SER A 66 -2.53 4.60 -13.84
CA SER A 66 -1.47 4.28 -12.90
C SER A 66 -0.13 4.42 -13.61
N TYR A 67 0.90 4.90 -12.93
CA TYR A 67 2.23 5.09 -13.49
C TYR A 67 3.29 4.53 -12.56
N THR A 68 4.24 3.78 -13.11
CA THR A 68 5.49 3.47 -12.44
C THR A 68 6.49 4.59 -12.69
N LYS A 69 7.00 5.17 -11.60
CA LYS A 69 7.96 6.26 -11.59
C LYS A 69 9.16 5.90 -10.72
N ASN A 70 10.15 6.78 -10.68
CA ASN A 70 11.33 6.60 -9.85
C ASN A 70 11.49 7.79 -8.90
N ASN A 71 11.72 7.52 -7.61
CA ASN A 71 11.92 8.52 -6.58
C ASN A 71 13.35 9.06 -6.62
N PHE A 72 13.69 9.78 -7.68
CA PHE A 72 14.89 10.61 -7.69
C PHE A 72 14.76 11.69 -6.64
N HIS A 73 15.85 12.12 -6.01
CA HIS A 73 15.87 13.29 -5.15
C HIS A 73 17.20 14.03 -5.31
N GLY A 74 17.22 15.32 -5.01
CA GLY A 74 18.44 16.12 -5.06
C GLY A 74 18.28 17.41 -5.84
N LYS A 75 19.26 17.75 -6.70
CA LYS A 75 19.25 19.00 -7.47
C LYS A 75 18.07 19.02 -8.47
N PRO A 76 17.70 20.19 -9.03
CA PRO A 76 16.55 20.30 -9.92
C PRO A 76 16.57 19.34 -11.11
N SER A 77 17.76 19.03 -11.66
CA SER A 77 17.94 18.04 -12.74
C SER A 77 17.52 16.63 -12.33
N SER A 78 17.79 16.21 -11.09
CA SER A 78 17.40 14.90 -10.55
C SER A 78 15.88 14.87 -10.29
N ALA A 79 15.30 15.95 -9.76
CA ALA A 79 13.86 16.06 -9.52
C ALA A 79 13.02 15.93 -10.81
N VAL A 80 13.54 16.37 -11.97
CA VAL A 80 12.90 16.15 -13.28
C VAL A 80 12.71 14.66 -13.56
N GLY A 81 13.63 13.80 -13.10
CA GLY A 81 13.52 12.34 -13.25
C GLY A 81 12.25 11.76 -12.61
N ARG A 82 11.72 12.37 -11.54
CA ARG A 82 10.43 11.98 -10.93
C ARG A 82 9.23 12.29 -11.82
N THR A 83 9.37 13.07 -12.89
CA THR A 83 8.26 13.40 -13.78
C THR A 83 8.07 12.38 -14.90
N ALA A 84 9.11 11.61 -15.22
CA ALA A 84 9.05 10.52 -16.18
C ALA A 84 8.41 9.29 -15.54
N GLY A 85 7.46 8.67 -16.24
CA GLY A 85 6.78 7.46 -15.78
C GLY A 85 6.33 6.58 -16.94
N VAL A 86 6.20 5.29 -16.64
CA VAL A 86 5.65 4.28 -17.54
C VAL A 86 4.21 4.03 -17.12
N PHE A 87 3.27 4.12 -18.06
CA PHE A 87 1.88 3.79 -17.76
C PHE A 87 1.78 2.31 -17.37
N ASP A 88 1.02 2.01 -16.33
CA ASP A 88 0.89 0.66 -15.81
C ASP A 88 -0.57 0.19 -15.80
N ASN A 89 -0.83 -0.90 -16.52
CA ASN A 89 -2.15 -1.52 -16.57
C ASN A 89 -2.23 -2.55 -15.43
N ASN A 90 -2.82 -2.17 -14.29
CA ASN A 90 -2.95 -3.07 -13.14
C ASN A 90 -4.38 -3.12 -12.58
N LEU A 91 -4.74 -4.29 -12.04
CA LEU A 91 -6.04 -4.50 -11.38
C LEU A 91 -6.10 -3.77 -10.04
N PHE A 92 -4.96 -3.71 -9.33
CA PHE A 92 -4.85 -3.19 -7.98
C PHE A 92 -5.42 -1.78 -7.82
N THR A 93 -4.92 -0.83 -8.61
CA THR A 93 -5.33 0.59 -8.57
C THR A 93 -6.82 0.72 -8.86
N THR A 94 -7.28 -0.02 -9.87
CA THR A 94 -8.66 0.02 -10.35
C THR A 94 -9.64 -0.51 -9.30
N ASN A 95 -9.35 -1.66 -8.68
CA ASN A 95 -10.20 -2.20 -7.63
C ASN A 95 -10.21 -1.32 -6.38
N PHE A 96 -9.09 -0.70 -6.03
CA PHE A 96 -9.04 0.28 -4.94
C PHE A 96 -9.94 1.48 -5.22
N ILE A 97 -9.83 2.10 -6.40
CA ILE A 97 -10.65 3.26 -6.77
C ILE A 97 -12.14 2.90 -6.74
N ASN A 98 -12.54 1.77 -7.34
CA ASN A 98 -13.93 1.32 -7.32
C ASN A 98 -14.46 1.12 -5.89
N THR A 99 -13.65 0.50 -5.04
CA THR A 99 -14.03 0.30 -3.64
C THR A 99 -14.16 1.63 -2.89
N ILE A 100 -13.24 2.57 -3.11
CA ILE A 100 -13.27 3.92 -2.52
C ILE A 100 -14.50 4.70 -2.99
N LEU A 101 -14.84 4.65 -4.27
CA LEU A 101 -16.00 5.35 -4.83
C LEU A 101 -17.30 4.90 -4.13
N MET A 102 -17.46 3.59 -3.94
CA MET A 102 -18.62 3.03 -3.25
C MET A 102 -18.60 3.32 -1.74
N GLU A 103 -17.43 3.23 -1.08
CA GLU A 103 -17.29 3.60 0.33
C GLU A 103 -17.60 5.08 0.57
N ALA A 104 -17.18 5.96 -0.35
CA ALA A 104 -17.44 7.40 -0.28
C ALA A 104 -18.93 7.70 -0.47
N TYR A 105 -19.61 6.97 -1.36
CA TYR A 105 -21.07 7.05 -1.50
C TYR A 105 -21.76 6.58 -0.21
N GLN A 106 -21.45 5.38 0.27
CA GLN A 106 -22.07 4.76 1.45
C GLN A 106 -21.88 5.59 2.72
N ARG A 107 -20.64 5.97 3.02
CA ARG A 107 -20.28 6.59 4.32
C ARG A 107 -20.22 8.11 4.27
N GLY A 108 -19.98 8.70 3.11
CA GLY A 108 -19.77 10.14 2.94
C GLY A 108 -20.83 10.86 2.09
N ARG A 109 -21.80 10.12 1.54
CA ARG A 109 -22.78 10.66 0.58
C ARG A 109 -22.11 11.40 -0.59
N ALA A 110 -20.98 10.87 -1.07
CA ALA A 110 -20.39 11.32 -2.33
C ALA A 110 -21.33 10.97 -3.50
N PRO A 111 -21.15 11.55 -4.70
CA PRO A 111 -21.92 11.16 -5.87
C PRO A 111 -21.85 9.65 -6.13
N LEU A 112 -22.98 9.06 -6.50
CA LEU A 112 -23.09 7.65 -6.86
C LEU A 112 -22.37 7.38 -8.21
N PRO A 113 -21.44 6.41 -8.28
CA PRO A 113 -20.88 5.93 -9.55
C PRO A 113 -21.96 5.51 -10.53
N SER A 114 -21.79 5.75 -11.84
CA SER A 114 -22.74 5.20 -12.81
C SER A 114 -22.51 3.69 -12.99
N PRO A 115 -23.56 2.91 -13.34
CA PRO A 115 -23.39 1.50 -13.65
C PRO A 115 -22.31 1.23 -14.72
N GLU A 116 -22.23 2.09 -15.74
CA GLU A 116 -21.22 2.00 -16.80
C GLU A 116 -19.81 2.21 -16.28
N GLN A 117 -19.60 3.15 -15.35
CA GLN A 117 -18.30 3.44 -14.75
C GLN A 117 -17.72 2.19 -14.07
N LEU A 118 -18.54 1.49 -13.29
CA LEU A 118 -18.13 0.24 -12.66
C LEU A 118 -17.92 -0.88 -13.69
N ARG A 119 -18.88 -1.06 -14.62
CA ARG A 119 -18.84 -2.13 -15.63
C ARG A 119 -17.58 -2.09 -16.48
N MET A 120 -17.14 -0.91 -16.92
CA MET A 120 -15.93 -0.73 -17.74
C MET A 120 -14.68 -1.38 -17.13
N SER A 121 -14.55 -1.32 -15.81
CA SER A 121 -13.43 -1.95 -15.10
C SER A 121 -13.68 -3.43 -14.76
N LEU A 122 -14.92 -3.80 -14.45
CA LEU A 122 -15.27 -5.19 -14.11
C LEU A 122 -15.17 -6.12 -15.30
N ASP A 123 -15.46 -5.64 -16.52
CA ASP A 123 -15.27 -6.35 -17.80
C ASP A 123 -13.83 -6.87 -17.97
N LEU A 124 -12.86 -6.28 -17.27
CA LEU A 124 -11.44 -6.60 -17.40
C LEU A 124 -10.92 -7.56 -16.33
N ILE A 125 -11.66 -7.82 -15.25
CA ILE A 125 -11.23 -8.73 -14.18
C ILE A 125 -10.71 -10.08 -14.71
N PRO A 126 -11.37 -10.75 -15.69
CA PRO A 126 -10.89 -12.02 -16.23
C PRO A 126 -9.49 -11.98 -16.85
N LEU A 127 -8.98 -10.81 -17.22
CA LEU A 127 -7.62 -10.66 -17.71
C LEU A 127 -6.57 -10.91 -16.62
N PHE A 128 -6.94 -10.72 -15.35
CA PHE A 128 -6.05 -10.76 -14.20
C PHE A 128 -6.24 -12.01 -13.33
N MET A 129 -7.27 -12.82 -13.56
CA MET A 129 -7.52 -14.04 -12.79
C MET A 129 -6.55 -15.16 -13.20
N ASP A 130 -6.15 -15.99 -12.24
CA ASP A 130 -5.28 -17.14 -12.53
C ASP A 130 -5.96 -18.08 -13.53
N LYS A 131 -5.21 -18.40 -14.59
CA LYS A 131 -5.62 -19.30 -15.68
C LYS A 131 -4.77 -20.57 -15.72
N ASN A 132 -3.73 -20.66 -14.90
CA ASN A 132 -2.86 -21.83 -14.82
C ASN A 132 -3.45 -22.93 -13.95
N ARG A 133 -4.48 -22.61 -13.15
CA ARG A 133 -5.14 -23.53 -12.22
C ARG A 133 -6.65 -23.43 -12.36
N PRO A 134 -7.33 -24.44 -12.95
CA PRO A 134 -8.76 -24.37 -13.21
C PRO A 134 -9.65 -24.11 -11.99
N TYR A 135 -9.21 -24.50 -10.80
CA TYR A 135 -9.92 -24.29 -9.53
C TYR A 135 -9.76 -22.86 -8.98
N GLU A 136 -8.68 -22.15 -9.32
CA GLU A 136 -8.28 -20.88 -8.71
C GLU A 136 -8.84 -19.64 -9.42
N ASN A 137 -10.11 -19.68 -9.80
CA ASN A 137 -10.74 -18.58 -10.54
C ASN A 137 -11.03 -17.32 -9.71
N SER A 138 -10.71 -17.31 -8.41
CA SER A 138 -10.79 -16.13 -7.54
C SER A 138 -9.42 -15.62 -7.08
N VAL A 139 -8.31 -16.23 -7.54
CA VAL A 139 -6.94 -15.75 -7.31
C VAL A 139 -6.56 -14.78 -8.41
N ALA A 140 -6.05 -13.60 -8.04
CA ALA A 140 -5.79 -12.50 -8.97
C ALA A 140 -4.31 -12.11 -9.00
N ALA A 141 -3.90 -11.63 -10.17
CA ALA A 141 -2.60 -11.04 -10.42
C ALA A 141 -2.66 -9.51 -10.42
N PHE A 142 -1.54 -8.88 -10.10
CA PHE A 142 -1.38 -7.44 -10.27
C PHE A 142 -1.50 -6.99 -11.74
N TRP A 143 -0.87 -7.72 -12.67
CA TRP A 143 -0.87 -7.44 -14.11
C TRP A 143 -1.70 -8.43 -14.92
N PRO A 144 -2.10 -8.09 -16.17
CA PRO A 144 -2.82 -9.01 -17.03
C PRO A 144 -2.01 -10.27 -17.34
N LEU A 145 -2.71 -11.40 -17.49
CA LEU A 145 -2.13 -12.66 -17.88
C LEU A 145 -2.14 -12.82 -19.41
N PHE A 146 -0.98 -13.16 -19.96
CA PHE A 146 -0.77 -13.49 -21.37
C PHE A 146 -0.33 -14.94 -21.51
N TYR A 147 -0.88 -15.66 -22.47
CA TYR A 147 -0.49 -17.04 -22.73
C TYR A 147 0.81 -17.07 -23.54
N ASP A 148 1.83 -17.72 -23.01
CA ASP A 148 3.09 -18.01 -23.70
C ASP A 148 3.01 -19.41 -24.31
N GLU A 149 2.94 -19.48 -25.64
CA GLU A 149 2.84 -20.75 -26.39
C GLU A 149 4.08 -21.63 -26.23
N LYS A 150 5.26 -21.05 -25.98
CA LYS A 150 6.50 -21.83 -25.80
C LYS A 150 6.57 -22.44 -24.41
N ALA A 151 6.17 -21.67 -23.40
CA ALA A 151 6.11 -22.15 -22.01
C ALA A 151 4.86 -23.01 -21.74
N MET A 152 3.86 -22.96 -22.63
CA MET A 152 2.52 -23.51 -22.43
C MET A 152 1.93 -23.08 -21.08
N PHE A 153 2.03 -21.78 -20.80
CA PHE A 153 1.77 -21.22 -19.49
C PHE A 153 1.28 -19.77 -19.58
N TRP A 154 0.39 -19.36 -18.67
CA TRP A 154 -0.02 -17.98 -18.55
C TRP A 154 0.94 -17.21 -17.65
N GLN A 155 1.46 -16.09 -18.14
CA GLN A 155 2.40 -15.22 -17.44
C GLN A 155 1.73 -13.89 -17.10
N SER A 156 1.88 -13.43 -15.85
CA SER A 156 1.50 -12.09 -15.44
C SER A 156 2.66 -11.12 -15.67
N HIS A 157 2.46 -10.14 -16.55
CA HIS A 157 3.50 -9.17 -16.88
C HIS A 157 2.95 -7.85 -17.41
N THR A 158 3.80 -6.82 -17.38
CA THR A 158 3.46 -5.45 -17.84
C THR A 158 4.05 -5.17 -19.21
N ALA A 159 3.17 -5.10 -20.23
CA ALA A 159 3.55 -4.87 -21.62
C ALA A 159 4.37 -3.57 -21.81
N ASN A 160 4.05 -2.52 -21.05
CA ASN A 160 4.72 -1.23 -21.19
C ASN A 160 6.13 -1.22 -20.62
N HIS A 161 6.40 -1.93 -19.53
CA HIS A 161 7.77 -2.03 -19.03
C HIS A 161 8.62 -2.92 -19.93
N LEU A 162 8.05 -4.01 -20.49
CA LEU A 162 8.75 -4.81 -21.49
C LEU A 162 9.10 -3.96 -22.73
N ALA A 163 8.14 -3.18 -23.25
CA ALA A 163 8.39 -2.26 -24.35
C ALA A 163 9.45 -1.18 -24.01
N MET A 164 9.45 -0.67 -22.77
CA MET A 164 10.49 0.25 -22.30
C MET A 164 11.87 -0.42 -22.29
N LEU A 165 11.98 -1.67 -21.81
CA LEU A 165 13.25 -2.41 -21.80
C LEU A 165 13.77 -2.65 -23.22
N ASP A 166 12.89 -2.99 -24.16
CA ASP A 166 13.26 -3.16 -25.58
C ASP A 166 13.70 -1.84 -26.23
N LEU A 167 13.07 -0.73 -25.85
CA LEU A 167 13.46 0.61 -26.29
C LEU A 167 14.85 1.00 -25.74
N LEU A 168 15.14 0.70 -24.47
CA LEU A 168 16.46 0.95 -23.87
C LEU A 168 17.58 0.19 -24.60
N LYS A 169 17.33 -1.06 -25.01
CA LYS A 169 18.27 -1.85 -25.85
C LYS A 169 18.58 -1.16 -27.18
N THR A 170 17.62 -0.44 -27.74
CA THR A 170 17.81 0.33 -28.98
C THR A 170 18.66 1.58 -28.72
N TYR A 171 18.39 2.29 -27.63
CA TYR A 171 19.12 3.51 -27.28
C TYR A 171 20.55 3.29 -26.80
N HIS A 172 20.89 2.09 -26.30
CA HIS A 172 22.27 1.71 -25.98
C HIS A 172 23.25 1.97 -27.14
N LYS A 173 22.76 1.89 -28.38
CA LYS A 173 23.56 2.09 -29.60
C LYS A 173 23.81 3.57 -29.94
N LEU A 174 23.17 4.51 -29.23
CA LEU A 174 23.33 5.95 -29.43
C LEU A 174 24.23 6.55 -28.34
N PRO A 175 24.92 7.69 -28.59
CA PRO A 175 25.72 8.38 -27.58
C PRO A 175 24.84 9.13 -26.55
N LEU A 176 23.67 8.58 -26.20
CA LEU A 176 22.67 9.21 -25.34
C LEU A 176 23.25 9.56 -23.97
N TYR A 177 24.07 8.67 -23.41
CA TYR A 177 24.71 8.90 -22.11
C TYR A 177 25.65 10.10 -22.12
N GLN A 178 26.48 10.21 -23.16
CA GLN A 178 27.41 11.32 -23.32
C GLN A 178 26.65 12.62 -23.56
N VAL A 179 25.60 12.60 -24.38
CA VAL A 179 24.75 13.78 -24.65
C VAL A 179 24.04 14.25 -23.38
N LEU A 180 23.38 13.36 -22.64
CA LEU A 180 22.70 13.73 -21.39
C LEU A 180 23.67 14.26 -20.35
N SER A 181 24.84 13.63 -20.21
CA SER A 181 25.88 14.11 -19.28
C SER A 181 26.42 15.48 -19.70
N PHE A 182 26.67 15.69 -21.00
CA PHE A 182 27.10 16.97 -21.56
C PHE A 182 26.07 18.08 -21.32
N LEU A 183 24.78 17.77 -21.41
CA LEU A 183 23.68 18.69 -21.15
C LEU A 183 23.39 18.91 -19.64
N GLY A 184 24.19 18.33 -18.74
CA GLY A 184 24.05 18.50 -17.30
C GLY A 184 23.05 17.56 -16.61
N TYR A 185 22.62 16.49 -17.29
CA TYR A 185 21.71 15.46 -16.77
C TYR A 185 22.44 14.16 -16.41
N SER A 186 23.62 14.26 -15.79
CA SER A 186 24.45 13.09 -15.44
C SER A 186 23.71 12.07 -14.56
N ASP A 187 22.90 12.50 -13.60
CA ASP A 187 22.11 11.59 -12.75
C ASP A 187 21.13 10.74 -13.58
N ILE A 188 20.50 11.35 -14.60
CA ILE A 188 19.59 10.65 -15.51
C ILE A 188 20.41 9.73 -16.43
N ALA A 189 21.58 10.17 -16.90
CA ALA A 189 22.45 9.33 -17.71
C ALA A 189 22.89 8.07 -16.93
N ASP A 190 23.26 8.22 -15.66
CA ASP A 190 23.67 7.12 -14.80
C ASP A 190 22.48 6.21 -14.41
N PHE A 191 21.28 6.77 -14.26
CA PHE A 191 20.05 5.99 -14.17
C PHE A 191 19.87 5.09 -15.41
N ILE A 192 19.94 5.65 -16.62
CA ILE A 192 19.71 4.88 -17.84
C ILE A 192 20.79 3.79 -17.98
N LYS A 193 22.07 4.11 -17.69
CA LYS A 193 23.15 3.11 -17.68
C LYS A 193 22.89 1.99 -16.68
N TYR A 194 22.40 2.31 -15.48
CA TYR A 194 22.07 1.30 -14.49
C TYR A 194 20.96 0.37 -14.99
N PHE A 195 19.87 0.93 -15.53
CA PHE A 195 18.75 0.14 -16.07
C PHE A 195 19.18 -0.75 -17.22
N ASP A 196 20.01 -0.23 -18.11
CA ASP A 196 20.58 -0.94 -19.24
C ASP A 196 21.45 -2.13 -18.79
N ASN A 197 22.40 -1.86 -17.86
CA ASN A 197 23.26 -2.90 -17.26
C ASN A 197 22.49 -3.95 -16.44
N LYS A 198 21.28 -3.62 -15.97
CA LYS A 198 20.43 -4.51 -15.17
C LYS A 198 19.20 -4.99 -15.93
N SER A 199 19.12 -4.74 -17.24
CA SER A 199 17.92 -4.97 -18.05
C SER A 199 17.42 -6.41 -17.97
N GLU A 200 18.31 -7.41 -18.02
CA GLU A 200 17.94 -8.82 -17.91
C GLU A 200 17.42 -9.19 -16.50
N ILE A 201 18.00 -8.60 -15.45
CA ILE A 201 17.49 -8.78 -14.08
C ILE A 201 16.10 -8.13 -13.96
N ILE A 202 15.94 -6.91 -14.48
CA ILE A 202 14.65 -6.19 -14.46
C ILE A 202 13.59 -6.95 -15.26
N ARG A 203 13.98 -7.58 -16.37
CA ARG A 203 13.08 -8.42 -17.17
C ARG A 203 12.51 -9.58 -16.36
N THR A 204 13.30 -10.18 -15.47
CA THR A 204 12.80 -11.23 -14.55
C THR A 204 11.89 -10.69 -13.44
N ILE A 205 11.96 -9.39 -13.13
CA ILE A 205 11.16 -8.76 -12.07
C ILE A 205 9.80 -8.29 -12.58
N VAL A 206 9.64 -8.07 -13.88
CA VAL A 206 8.35 -7.71 -14.52
C VAL A 206 7.50 -8.95 -14.88
N LEU A 207 7.90 -10.11 -14.38
CA LEU A 207 7.29 -11.43 -14.57
C LEU A 207 6.97 -12.00 -13.18
N ILE A 208 5.80 -11.67 -12.63
CA ILE A 208 5.47 -11.94 -11.22
C ILE A 208 4.40 -13.02 -11.08
N PRO A 209 4.37 -13.76 -9.97
CA PRO A 209 3.26 -14.61 -9.63
C PRO A 209 2.00 -13.80 -9.33
N MET A 210 0.90 -14.53 -9.16
CA MET A 210 -0.31 -14.02 -8.54
C MET A 210 0.00 -13.62 -7.09
N ASP A 211 -0.82 -12.73 -6.53
CA ASP A 211 -0.54 -12.16 -5.22
C ASP A 211 -1.78 -12.07 -4.34
N THR A 212 -1.53 -12.25 -3.04
CA THR A 212 -2.53 -12.20 -1.98
C THR A 212 -3.23 -10.84 -1.94
N ASP A 213 -2.51 -9.76 -2.28
CA ASP A 213 -3.01 -8.41 -2.14
C ASP A 213 -4.15 -8.13 -3.13
N CYS A 214 -3.87 -8.30 -4.42
CA CYS A 214 -4.85 -8.19 -5.50
C CYS A 214 -6.03 -9.13 -5.31
N THR A 215 -5.75 -10.35 -4.85
CA THR A 215 -6.78 -11.35 -4.54
C THR A 215 -7.75 -10.83 -3.48
N LEU A 216 -7.25 -10.39 -2.32
CA LEU A 216 -8.13 -10.01 -1.20
C LEU A 216 -8.77 -8.63 -1.39
N ILE A 217 -8.15 -7.73 -2.17
CA ILE A 217 -8.80 -6.49 -2.62
C ILE A 217 -9.95 -6.79 -3.58
N ASN A 218 -9.80 -7.76 -4.47
CA ASN A 218 -10.89 -8.20 -5.36
C ASN A 218 -12.05 -8.83 -4.57
N ILE A 219 -11.77 -9.64 -3.54
CA ILE A 219 -12.79 -10.13 -2.59
C ILE A 219 -13.49 -8.98 -1.85
N ALA A 220 -12.73 -7.97 -1.41
CA ALA A 220 -13.31 -6.80 -0.78
C ALA A 220 -14.20 -5.98 -1.73
N LEU A 221 -13.82 -5.86 -3.00
CA LEU A 221 -14.66 -5.23 -4.04
C LEU A 221 -16.00 -5.97 -4.17
N GLY A 222 -15.97 -7.30 -4.27
CA GLY A 222 -17.18 -8.12 -4.27
C GLY A 222 -18.06 -7.92 -3.04
N SER A 223 -17.45 -7.74 -1.87
CA SER A 223 -18.17 -7.50 -0.61
C SER A 223 -18.94 -6.18 -0.63
N VAL A 224 -18.34 -5.11 -1.19
CA VAL A 224 -19.00 -3.82 -1.32
C VAL A 224 -20.06 -3.84 -2.42
N LEU A 225 -19.80 -4.51 -3.56
CA LEU A 225 -20.80 -4.71 -4.60
C LEU A 225 -22.03 -5.48 -4.10
N LEU A 226 -21.82 -6.51 -3.27
CA LEU A 226 -22.92 -7.27 -2.67
C LEU A 226 -23.79 -6.38 -1.76
N GLN A 227 -23.15 -5.53 -0.95
CA GLN A 227 -23.85 -4.56 -0.10
C GLN A 227 -24.67 -3.56 -0.94
N GLU A 228 -24.15 -3.17 -2.10
CA GLU A 228 -24.79 -2.23 -3.03
C GLU A 228 -25.56 -2.90 -4.18
N LYS A 229 -25.88 -4.20 -4.08
CA LYS A 229 -26.53 -4.94 -5.19
C LYS A 229 -27.86 -4.33 -5.65
N ALA A 230 -28.54 -3.58 -4.79
CA ALA A 230 -29.77 -2.87 -5.13
C ALA A 230 -29.51 -1.70 -6.09
N ASN A 231 -28.38 -1.00 -5.92
CA ASN A 231 -27.96 0.11 -6.77
C ASN A 231 -27.18 -0.37 -8.01
N PHE A 232 -26.45 -1.48 -7.88
CA PHE A 232 -25.57 -2.01 -8.92
C PHE A 232 -25.77 -3.51 -9.20
N PRO A 233 -26.98 -3.96 -9.56
CA PRO A 233 -27.26 -5.39 -9.75
C PRO A 233 -26.40 -6.02 -10.84
N LEU A 234 -26.19 -5.31 -11.96
CA LEU A 234 -25.38 -5.82 -13.08
C LEU A 234 -23.89 -5.94 -12.73
N ALA A 235 -23.34 -4.94 -12.03
CA ALA A 235 -21.95 -4.95 -11.61
C ALA A 235 -21.69 -6.09 -10.61
N TRP A 236 -22.63 -6.31 -9.68
CA TRP A 236 -22.58 -7.44 -8.75
C TRP A 236 -22.63 -8.79 -9.48
N GLU A 237 -23.62 -9.02 -10.34
CA GLU A 237 -23.75 -10.29 -11.06
C GLU A 237 -22.54 -10.57 -11.96
N GLN A 238 -21.97 -9.53 -12.57
CA GLN A 238 -20.76 -9.64 -13.36
C GLN A 238 -19.55 -10.07 -12.50
N TRP A 239 -19.29 -9.37 -11.40
CA TRP A 239 -18.18 -9.71 -10.50
C TRP A 239 -18.33 -11.15 -9.98
N LYS A 240 -19.53 -11.53 -9.57
CA LYS A 240 -19.86 -12.88 -9.11
C LYS A 240 -19.65 -13.93 -10.22
N GLY A 241 -19.99 -13.60 -11.46
CA GLY A 241 -19.80 -14.48 -12.62
C GLY A 241 -18.34 -14.79 -12.93
N TYR A 242 -17.41 -13.91 -12.54
CA TYR A 242 -15.97 -14.16 -12.70
C TYR A 242 -15.34 -14.81 -11.47
N ASN A 243 -15.88 -14.58 -10.28
CA ASN A 243 -15.39 -15.10 -9.01
C ASN A 243 -16.27 -16.25 -8.52
N THR A 244 -16.36 -17.31 -9.32
CA THR A 244 -17.30 -18.41 -9.08
C THR A 244 -16.89 -19.32 -7.93
N ASN A 245 -15.62 -19.31 -7.54
CA ASN A 245 -15.07 -20.13 -6.46
C ASN A 245 -14.28 -19.31 -5.43
N LEU A 246 -14.98 -18.66 -4.51
CA LEU A 246 -14.34 -17.81 -3.49
C LEU A 246 -13.45 -18.58 -2.52
N THR A 247 -13.64 -19.90 -2.34
CA THR A 247 -12.79 -20.68 -1.44
C THR A 247 -11.35 -20.76 -1.94
N SER A 248 -11.13 -20.71 -3.26
CA SER A 248 -9.77 -20.76 -3.81
C SER A 248 -8.90 -19.59 -3.36
N ALA A 249 -9.49 -18.42 -3.08
CA ALA A 249 -8.76 -17.27 -2.55
C ALA A 249 -8.25 -17.56 -1.13
N PHE A 250 -9.06 -18.19 -0.28
CA PHE A 250 -8.66 -18.54 1.09
C PHE A 250 -7.74 -19.76 1.13
N ASP A 251 -7.91 -20.71 0.21
CA ASP A 251 -7.00 -21.84 0.06
C ASP A 251 -5.61 -21.35 -0.36
N ALA A 252 -5.51 -20.43 -1.33
CA ALA A 252 -4.23 -19.81 -1.68
C ALA A 252 -3.58 -19.10 -0.48
N VAL A 253 -4.35 -18.32 0.31
CA VAL A 253 -3.82 -17.68 1.54
C VAL A 253 -3.25 -18.71 2.51
N LYS A 254 -3.93 -19.85 2.71
CA LYS A 254 -3.46 -20.93 3.58
C LYS A 254 -2.20 -21.60 3.05
N ASP A 255 -2.23 -22.00 1.78
CA ASP A 255 -1.18 -22.79 1.13
C ASP A 255 0.16 -22.05 1.11
N TYR A 256 0.13 -20.72 0.93
CA TYR A 256 1.33 -19.88 0.85
C TYR A 256 1.65 -19.11 2.13
N SER A 257 0.94 -19.40 3.23
CA SER A 257 1.20 -18.73 4.51
C SER A 257 2.58 -19.08 5.08
N TYR A 258 3.25 -18.07 5.64
CA TYR A 258 4.48 -18.24 6.38
C TYR A 258 4.20 -18.81 7.77
N ARG A 259 4.78 -19.98 8.05
CA ARG A 259 4.62 -20.77 9.28
C ARG A 259 5.99 -21.14 9.85
N PRO A 260 6.63 -20.26 10.64
CA PRO A 260 8.00 -20.45 11.13
C PRO A 260 8.20 -21.70 12.00
N PHE A 261 7.14 -22.28 12.56
CA PHE A 261 7.22 -23.42 13.45
C PHE A 261 6.78 -24.75 12.80
N SER A 262 6.44 -24.75 11.50
CA SER A 262 5.90 -25.93 10.82
C SER A 262 6.92 -27.05 10.59
N GLY A 263 8.21 -26.69 10.46
CA GLY A 263 9.26 -27.62 10.03
C GLY A 263 9.21 -27.98 8.53
N ASP A 264 8.24 -27.45 7.78
CA ASP A 264 8.14 -27.58 6.33
C ASP A 264 8.84 -26.40 5.66
N GLN A 265 9.78 -26.67 4.75
CA GLN A 265 10.56 -25.64 4.09
C GLN A 265 9.69 -24.69 3.25
N ASP A 266 8.64 -25.18 2.59
CA ASP A 266 7.81 -24.35 1.70
C ASP A 266 7.06 -23.27 2.47
N SER A 267 6.58 -23.60 3.66
CA SER A 267 5.87 -22.67 4.54
C SER A 267 6.77 -22.01 5.58
N GLY A 268 7.93 -22.61 5.91
CA GLY A 268 8.88 -22.12 6.90
C GLY A 268 9.95 -21.19 6.34
N SER A 269 10.05 -21.00 5.02
CA SER A 269 11.05 -20.14 4.38
C SER A 269 10.53 -18.73 4.11
N ILE A 270 11.30 -17.71 4.48
CA ILE A 270 10.92 -16.31 4.30
C ILE A 270 12.10 -15.40 4.00
N ASP A 271 11.80 -14.26 3.38
CA ASP A 271 12.75 -13.16 3.17
C ASP A 271 13.48 -12.81 4.49
N PRO A 272 14.81 -12.80 4.51
CA PRO A 272 15.61 -12.42 5.70
C PRO A 272 15.22 -11.07 6.32
N ARG A 273 14.75 -10.12 5.51
CA ARG A 273 14.26 -8.80 5.97
C ARG A 273 12.95 -8.92 6.73
N THR A 274 12.05 -9.78 6.27
CA THR A 274 10.79 -10.07 6.97
C THR A 274 11.08 -10.66 8.34
N TYR A 275 11.96 -11.66 8.42
CA TYR A 275 12.35 -12.24 9.70
C TYR A 275 12.99 -11.19 10.61
N PHE A 276 13.91 -10.38 10.08
CA PHE A 276 14.56 -9.31 10.84
C PHE A 276 13.57 -8.38 11.53
N VAL A 277 12.54 -7.89 10.82
CA VAL A 277 11.55 -6.95 11.36
C VAL A 277 10.61 -7.63 12.33
N PHE A 278 10.14 -8.84 12.04
CA PHE A 278 9.10 -9.48 12.84
C PHE A 278 9.62 -10.46 13.88
N ARG A 279 10.94 -10.62 14.04
CA ARG A 279 11.54 -11.57 15.01
C ARG A 279 10.96 -11.43 16.42
N HIS A 280 10.73 -10.20 16.91
CA HIS A 280 10.22 -10.01 18.27
C HIS A 280 8.78 -10.48 18.42
N PHE A 281 7.96 -10.34 17.39
CA PHE A 281 6.63 -10.95 17.35
C PHE A 281 6.71 -12.48 17.38
N LEU A 282 7.70 -13.07 16.68
CA LEU A 282 7.94 -14.52 16.70
C LEU A 282 8.48 -15.00 18.05
N ASP A 283 9.36 -14.24 18.68
CA ASP A 283 9.89 -14.51 20.02
C ASP A 283 8.77 -14.51 21.07
N ASP A 284 7.91 -13.49 21.04
CA ASP A 284 6.75 -13.39 21.93
C ASP A 284 5.81 -14.58 21.75
N ALA A 285 5.55 -14.98 20.49
CA ALA A 285 4.72 -16.15 20.19
C ALA A 285 5.36 -17.44 20.70
N LYS A 286 6.66 -17.64 20.45
CA LYS A 286 7.40 -18.82 20.88
C LYS A 286 7.44 -18.94 22.41
N ALA A 287 7.72 -17.84 23.11
CA ALA A 287 7.74 -17.79 24.57
C ALA A 287 6.37 -18.09 25.17
N ALA A 288 5.28 -17.69 24.50
CA ALA A 288 3.92 -17.99 24.89
C ALA A 288 3.44 -19.40 24.49
N GLY A 289 4.28 -20.22 23.85
CA GLY A 289 3.89 -21.53 23.31
C GLY A 289 2.82 -21.45 22.23
N LYS A 290 2.75 -20.33 21.49
CA LYS A 290 1.78 -20.09 20.43
C LYS A 290 2.41 -20.31 19.07
N ASP A 291 1.64 -20.90 18.17
CA ASP A 291 2.02 -21.08 16.78
C ASP A 291 1.67 -19.82 15.94
N VAL A 292 2.33 -19.64 14.79
CA VAL A 292 2.20 -18.47 13.92
C VAL A 292 1.96 -18.90 12.48
N ALA A 293 0.93 -18.31 11.86
CA ALA A 293 0.71 -18.34 10.42
C ALA A 293 0.45 -16.91 9.91
N LEU A 294 1.19 -16.46 8.90
CA LEU A 294 1.09 -15.10 8.36
C LEU A 294 0.90 -15.12 6.83
N PRO A 295 0.05 -14.26 6.27
CA PRO A 295 -0.12 -14.20 4.82
C PRO A 295 1.16 -13.64 4.18
N THR A 296 1.59 -14.27 3.09
CA THR A 296 2.71 -13.81 2.29
C THR A 296 2.22 -13.01 1.07
N THR A 297 3.10 -12.25 0.41
CA THR A 297 2.74 -11.46 -0.77
C THR A 297 2.36 -12.34 -1.95
N TRP A 298 3.19 -13.31 -2.29
CA TRP A 298 3.06 -14.07 -3.53
C TRP A 298 2.34 -15.39 -3.30
N THR A 299 1.48 -15.80 -4.23
CA THR A 299 0.86 -17.13 -4.21
C THR A 299 1.76 -18.14 -4.93
N GLN A 300 2.97 -18.33 -4.41
CA GLN A 300 3.98 -19.26 -4.94
C GLN A 300 4.85 -19.78 -3.79
N SER A 301 5.12 -21.09 -3.79
CA SER A 301 6.03 -21.78 -2.86
C SER A 301 7.46 -21.93 -3.42
N GLN A 302 8.43 -22.35 -2.59
CA GLN A 302 9.79 -22.65 -3.05
C GLN A 302 9.81 -23.83 -4.03
N ARG A 303 9.01 -24.85 -3.76
CA ARG A 303 8.83 -26.01 -4.66
C ARG A 303 8.22 -25.63 -6.00
N GLU A 304 7.27 -24.70 -6.03
CA GLU A 304 6.67 -24.27 -7.30
C GLU A 304 7.60 -23.38 -8.12
N LEU A 305 8.38 -22.55 -7.44
CA LEU A 305 9.39 -21.73 -8.08
C LEU A 305 10.31 -22.57 -8.97
N SER A 306 10.69 -23.79 -8.55
CA SER A 306 11.63 -24.64 -9.27
C SER A 306 11.21 -24.97 -10.71
N TRP A 307 9.91 -24.95 -11.00
CA TRP A 307 9.37 -25.25 -12.33
C TRP A 307 8.63 -24.07 -12.97
N GLN A 308 8.08 -23.14 -12.19
CA GLN A 308 7.40 -21.95 -12.73
C GLN A 308 8.39 -20.88 -13.19
N ARG A 309 9.59 -20.83 -12.60
CA ARG A 309 10.61 -19.84 -12.96
C ARG A 309 10.98 -19.91 -14.44
N ASP A 310 11.23 -21.12 -14.95
CA ASP A 310 11.57 -21.34 -16.37
C ASP A 310 10.40 -21.06 -17.31
N LYS A 311 9.17 -20.99 -16.77
CA LYS A 311 7.96 -20.57 -17.46
C LYS A 311 7.68 -19.07 -17.35
N GLY A 312 8.61 -18.30 -16.79
CA GLY A 312 8.48 -16.85 -16.67
C GLY A 312 7.60 -16.39 -15.51
N MET A 313 7.54 -17.15 -14.40
CA MET A 313 6.87 -16.71 -13.17
C MET A 313 7.72 -17.01 -11.94
N ALA A 314 8.21 -15.97 -11.29
CA ALA A 314 9.04 -16.12 -10.10
C ALA A 314 8.82 -14.99 -9.10
N MET A 315 8.77 -15.33 -7.81
CA MET A 315 8.90 -14.36 -6.73
C MET A 315 10.16 -13.51 -6.92
N PHE A 316 10.10 -12.23 -6.54
CA PHE A 316 11.30 -11.39 -6.52
C PHE A 316 12.39 -12.03 -5.67
N ARG A 317 13.55 -12.26 -6.28
CA ARG A 317 14.70 -12.95 -5.64
C ARG A 317 14.36 -14.33 -5.06
N ASN A 318 13.39 -15.01 -5.66
CA ASN A 318 13.11 -16.41 -5.39
C ASN A 318 12.70 -16.70 -3.94
N VAL A 319 12.19 -15.72 -3.21
CA VAL A 319 11.74 -15.87 -1.82
C VAL A 319 10.50 -15.03 -1.57
N ASN A 320 9.59 -15.58 -0.77
CA ASN A 320 8.38 -14.88 -0.38
C ASN A 320 8.64 -13.94 0.80
N ASN A 321 7.72 -13.01 1.06
CA ASN A 321 7.84 -12.07 2.17
C ASN A 321 6.47 -11.82 2.82
N VAL A 322 6.50 -11.34 4.06
CA VAL A 322 5.34 -10.77 4.74
C VAL A 322 5.48 -9.26 4.69
N CYS A 323 4.46 -8.59 4.17
CA CYS A 323 4.37 -7.14 4.11
C CYS A 323 3.12 -6.68 4.89
N LEU A 324 3.26 -5.71 5.79
CA LEU A 324 2.14 -5.29 6.64
C LEU A 324 0.96 -4.71 5.85
N GLY A 325 1.19 -4.12 4.67
CA GLY A 325 0.10 -3.68 3.80
C GLY A 325 -0.72 -4.85 3.25
N VAL A 326 -0.05 -5.91 2.79
CA VAL A 326 -0.70 -7.16 2.36
C VAL A 326 -1.45 -7.80 3.53
N THR A 327 -0.84 -7.82 4.73
CA THR A 327 -1.47 -8.32 5.94
C THR A 327 -2.73 -7.51 6.30
N ALA A 328 -2.69 -6.19 6.19
CA ALA A 328 -3.84 -5.32 6.43
C ALA A 328 -4.97 -5.56 5.41
N ASN A 329 -4.64 -5.71 4.13
CA ASN A 329 -5.61 -6.02 3.08
C ASN A 329 -6.18 -7.43 3.21
N THR A 330 -5.39 -8.39 3.72
CA THR A 330 -5.88 -9.74 4.06
C THR A 330 -6.92 -9.70 5.17
N VAL A 331 -6.62 -8.97 6.25
CA VAL A 331 -7.59 -8.75 7.35
C VAL A 331 -8.84 -8.04 6.81
N TYR A 332 -8.69 -7.04 5.94
CA TYR A 332 -9.81 -6.34 5.33
C TYR A 332 -10.68 -7.26 4.45
N GLY A 333 -10.07 -8.06 3.57
CA GLY A 333 -10.78 -8.96 2.66
C GLY A 333 -11.57 -10.04 3.39
N ILE A 334 -10.97 -10.68 4.41
CA ILE A 334 -11.67 -11.66 5.26
C ILE A 334 -12.80 -10.97 6.06
N THR A 335 -12.52 -9.84 6.70
CA THR A 335 -13.50 -9.10 7.51
C THR A 335 -14.70 -8.64 6.68
N SER A 336 -14.43 -8.00 5.53
CA SER A 336 -15.47 -7.45 4.67
C SER A 336 -16.33 -8.53 4.02
N SER A 337 -15.73 -9.66 3.61
CA SER A 337 -16.48 -10.77 3.02
C SER A 337 -17.42 -11.45 4.01
N ILE A 338 -16.99 -11.65 5.26
CA ILE A 338 -17.85 -12.22 6.31
C ILE A 338 -18.97 -11.22 6.68
N LEU A 339 -18.62 -9.96 6.96
CA LEU A 339 -19.60 -8.96 7.43
C LEU A 339 -20.59 -8.50 6.36
N SER A 340 -20.26 -8.65 5.07
CA SER A 340 -21.20 -8.42 3.97
C SER A 340 -22.12 -9.62 3.70
N GLY A 341 -21.79 -10.80 4.24
CA GLY A 341 -22.46 -12.06 3.90
C GLY A 341 -22.01 -12.65 2.56
N LEU A 342 -20.92 -12.13 1.96
CA LEU A 342 -20.32 -12.70 0.76
C LEU A 342 -19.78 -14.12 1.02
N VAL A 343 -19.20 -14.32 2.20
CA VAL A 343 -18.67 -15.60 2.68
C VAL A 343 -19.28 -15.90 4.05
N ASN A 344 -19.58 -17.17 4.32
CA ASN A 344 -20.09 -17.58 5.62
C ASN A 344 -18.99 -17.48 6.69
N VAL A 345 -19.36 -17.08 7.91
CA VAL A 345 -18.44 -17.03 9.06
C VAL A 345 -17.77 -18.39 9.35
N SER A 346 -18.39 -19.50 8.94
CA SER A 346 -17.83 -20.86 9.05
C SER A 346 -16.50 -21.03 8.33
N VAL A 347 -16.11 -20.12 7.42
CA VAL A 347 -14.76 -20.13 6.84
C VAL A 347 -13.67 -20.01 7.93
N LEU A 348 -13.99 -19.38 9.07
CA LEU A 348 -13.11 -19.27 10.24
C LEU A 348 -13.19 -20.49 11.18
N GLU A 349 -13.93 -21.54 10.81
CA GLU A 349 -13.83 -22.86 11.47
C GLU A 349 -12.64 -23.65 10.93
N ASP A 350 -12.10 -23.30 9.76
CA ASP A 350 -10.81 -23.79 9.28
C ASP A 350 -9.70 -23.31 10.23
N PRO A 351 -8.98 -24.23 10.92
CA PRO A 351 -8.02 -23.84 11.95
C PRO A 351 -6.88 -22.98 11.43
N LEU A 352 -6.42 -23.22 10.19
CA LEU A 352 -5.29 -22.49 9.63
C LEU A 352 -5.73 -21.09 9.18
N LEU A 353 -6.89 -20.95 8.54
CA LEU A 353 -7.39 -19.61 8.19
C LEU A 353 -7.71 -18.78 9.44
N ALA A 354 -8.30 -19.41 10.47
CA ALA A 354 -8.54 -18.80 11.77
C ALA A 354 -7.24 -18.27 12.41
N GLN A 355 -6.19 -19.09 12.38
CA GLN A 355 -4.86 -18.73 12.88
C GLN A 355 -4.26 -17.58 12.06
N ILE A 356 -4.31 -17.63 10.73
CA ILE A 356 -3.83 -16.55 9.85
C ILE A 356 -4.54 -15.24 10.17
N TYR A 357 -5.87 -15.24 10.31
CA TYR A 357 -6.64 -14.03 10.62
C TYR A 357 -6.30 -13.47 12.02
N HIS A 358 -6.18 -14.35 13.01
CA HIS A 358 -5.79 -14.00 14.37
C HIS A 358 -4.37 -13.39 14.43
N ASN A 359 -3.38 -14.12 13.90
CA ASN A 359 -1.98 -13.70 13.92
C ASN A 359 -1.76 -12.43 13.09
N SER A 360 -2.46 -12.27 11.95
CA SER A 360 -2.42 -11.04 11.17
C SER A 360 -2.91 -9.84 11.98
N SER A 361 -4.06 -9.97 12.65
CA SER A 361 -4.60 -8.90 13.51
C SER A 361 -3.66 -8.56 14.67
N ALA A 362 -3.04 -9.57 15.29
CA ALA A 362 -2.06 -9.40 16.34
C ALA A 362 -0.76 -8.74 15.84
N LEU A 363 -0.27 -9.13 14.66
CA LEU A 363 0.93 -8.56 14.04
C LEU A 363 0.72 -7.09 13.69
N LEU A 364 -0.45 -6.71 13.18
CA LEU A 364 -0.79 -5.31 12.90
C LEU A 364 -0.73 -4.45 14.16
N LEU A 365 -1.33 -4.92 15.27
CA LEU A 365 -1.23 -4.26 16.57
C LEU A 365 0.21 -4.17 17.06
N HIS A 366 0.94 -5.30 17.09
CA HIS A 366 2.32 -5.36 17.54
C HIS A 366 3.21 -4.40 16.73
N SER A 367 3.07 -4.39 15.41
CA SER A 367 3.86 -3.54 14.53
C SER A 367 3.56 -2.07 14.73
N VAL A 368 2.29 -1.69 14.88
CA VAL A 368 1.92 -0.30 15.15
C VAL A 368 2.46 0.16 16.52
N ALA A 369 2.29 -0.66 17.56
CA ALA A 369 2.72 -0.34 18.92
C ALA A 369 4.25 -0.20 19.04
N ASN A 370 5.00 -0.98 18.25
CA ASN A 370 6.46 -1.00 18.27
C ASN A 370 7.10 -0.24 17.11
N ASN A 371 6.38 0.72 16.49
CA ASN A 371 6.93 1.57 15.41
C ASN A 371 7.52 0.77 14.23
N MET A 372 6.90 -0.35 13.87
CA MET A 372 7.36 -1.29 12.82
C MET A 372 8.82 -1.72 13.04
N THR A 373 9.17 -1.86 14.33
CA THR A 373 10.51 -2.07 14.91
C THR A 373 11.61 -1.18 14.32
N GLY A 374 11.28 0.07 14.02
CA GLY A 374 12.23 1.10 13.54
C GLY A 374 12.64 0.95 12.08
N ARG A 375 12.08 -0.01 11.34
CA ARG A 375 12.38 -0.27 9.92
C ARG A 375 11.10 -0.33 9.08
N PRO A 376 10.36 0.79 8.95
CA PRO A 376 9.15 0.84 8.14
C PRO A 376 9.43 0.54 6.66
N ASP A 377 10.64 0.83 6.17
CA ASP A 377 11.10 0.46 4.84
C ASP A 377 11.18 -1.05 4.59
N LEU A 378 11.31 -1.86 5.65
CA LEU A 378 11.28 -3.31 5.56
C LEU A 378 9.93 -3.89 5.94
N ALA A 379 9.26 -3.35 6.96
CA ALA A 379 7.91 -3.81 7.36
C ALA A 379 6.87 -3.55 6.25
N LEU A 380 7.04 -2.44 5.55
CA LEU A 380 6.25 -2.02 4.40
C LEU A 380 7.08 -2.16 3.12
N VAL A 381 7.50 -3.38 2.83
CA VAL A 381 8.29 -3.73 1.63
C VAL A 381 7.74 -3.07 0.36
N TYR A 382 6.42 -3.06 0.18
CA TYR A 382 5.77 -2.51 -1.01
C TYR A 382 4.98 -1.22 -0.77
N TYR A 383 4.81 -0.75 0.48
CA TYR A 383 3.92 0.37 0.82
C TYR A 383 4.67 1.48 1.56
N PRO A 384 5.45 2.32 0.86
CA PRO A 384 6.42 3.19 1.52
C PRO A 384 5.78 4.24 2.44
N SER A 385 4.50 4.59 2.24
CA SER A 385 3.77 5.50 3.10
C SER A 385 3.23 4.80 4.35
N ARG A 386 3.62 5.29 5.53
CA ARG A 386 3.09 4.74 6.78
C ARG A 386 1.62 5.10 6.99
N VAL A 387 1.21 6.31 6.64
CA VAL A 387 -0.20 6.73 6.76
C VAL A 387 -1.12 5.94 5.81
N GLN A 388 -0.61 5.47 4.67
CA GLN A 388 -1.34 4.55 3.80
C GLN A 388 -1.62 3.21 4.47
N PHE A 389 -0.61 2.62 5.09
CA PHE A 389 -0.79 1.38 5.84
C PHE A 389 -1.83 1.53 6.96
N GLU A 390 -1.77 2.64 7.70
CA GLU A 390 -2.74 2.92 8.76
C GLU A 390 -4.15 3.15 8.21
N TRP A 391 -4.26 3.75 7.02
CA TRP A 391 -5.53 3.86 6.31
C TRP A 391 -6.10 2.47 5.98
N PHE A 392 -5.29 1.51 5.52
CA PHE A 392 -5.75 0.13 5.31
C PHE A 392 -6.33 -0.49 6.58
N ILE A 393 -5.65 -0.33 7.73
CA ILE A 393 -6.17 -0.83 9.01
C ILE A 393 -7.48 -0.13 9.40
N SER A 394 -7.56 1.19 9.20
CA SER A 394 -8.73 2.00 9.57
C SER A 394 -10.01 1.55 8.86
N ARG A 395 -9.91 1.06 7.62
CA ARG A 395 -11.06 0.54 6.86
C ARG A 395 -11.64 -0.72 7.50
N SER A 396 -10.77 -1.62 7.97
CA SER A 396 -11.19 -2.82 8.70
C SER A 396 -11.88 -2.47 10.02
N LEU A 397 -11.30 -1.54 10.79
CA LEU A 397 -11.92 -1.07 12.04
C LEU A 397 -13.30 -0.46 11.78
N ALA A 398 -13.44 0.40 10.76
CA ALA A 398 -14.70 1.03 10.43
C ALA A 398 -15.81 0.01 10.13
N LYS A 399 -15.51 -1.04 9.34
CA LYS A 399 -16.48 -2.12 9.06
C LYS A 399 -16.86 -2.91 10.31
N LEU A 400 -15.89 -3.22 11.18
CA LEU A 400 -16.13 -3.92 12.45
C LEU A 400 -16.96 -3.06 13.42
N GLU A 401 -16.68 -1.76 13.50
CA GLU A 401 -17.43 -0.81 14.34
C GLU A 401 -18.88 -0.64 13.84
N ASP A 402 -19.12 -0.61 12.53
CA ASP A 402 -20.46 -0.58 11.96
C ASP A 402 -21.25 -1.87 12.26
N ALA A 403 -20.59 -3.04 12.17
CA ALA A 403 -21.21 -4.31 12.46
C ALA A 403 -21.52 -4.48 13.96
N ALA A 404 -20.59 -4.10 14.84
CA ALA A 404 -20.74 -4.17 16.29
C ALA A 404 -21.88 -3.28 16.82
N GLN A 405 -22.29 -2.24 16.08
CA GLN A 405 -23.46 -1.42 16.41
C GLN A 405 -24.79 -2.13 16.16
N LYS A 406 -24.82 -3.11 15.25
CA LYS A 406 -26.04 -3.87 14.91
C LYS A 406 -26.27 -5.06 15.85
N GLY A 407 -25.25 -5.44 16.61
CA GLY A 407 -25.27 -6.56 17.54
C GLY A 407 -23.86 -7.12 17.77
N PRO A 408 -23.73 -8.23 18.53
CA PRO A 408 -22.46 -8.92 18.71
C PRO A 408 -21.85 -9.32 17.36
N LEU A 409 -20.52 -9.23 17.25
CA LEU A 409 -19.81 -9.74 16.07
C LEU A 409 -19.99 -11.26 15.96
N PRO A 410 -20.12 -11.83 14.75
CA PRO A 410 -20.52 -13.22 14.56
C PRO A 410 -19.42 -14.25 14.89
N SER A 411 -18.22 -13.80 15.27
CA SER A 411 -17.11 -14.68 15.66
C SER A 411 -16.24 -14.03 16.74
N PRO A 412 -15.74 -14.79 17.74
CA PRO A 412 -14.75 -14.31 18.70
C PRO A 412 -13.47 -13.80 18.03
N LEU A 413 -13.13 -14.30 16.83
CA LEU A 413 -11.97 -13.83 16.08
C LEU A 413 -12.18 -12.43 15.50
N LEU A 414 -13.39 -12.13 15.01
CA LEU A 414 -13.76 -10.77 14.59
C LEU A 414 -13.75 -9.81 15.78
N GLU A 415 -14.19 -10.26 16.96
CA GLU A 415 -14.11 -9.47 18.19
C GLU A 415 -12.65 -9.20 18.61
N PHE A 416 -11.77 -10.20 18.49
CA PHE A 416 -10.34 -10.03 18.73
C PHE A 416 -9.72 -9.03 17.75
N ALA A 417 -10.02 -9.16 16.45
CA ALA A 417 -9.56 -8.22 15.44
C ALA A 417 -10.06 -6.81 15.74
N TYR A 418 -11.36 -6.65 16.05
CA TYR A 418 -11.95 -5.36 16.40
C TYR A 418 -11.21 -4.68 17.56
N ARG A 419 -10.96 -5.40 18.66
CA ARG A 419 -10.22 -4.86 19.81
C ARG A 419 -8.78 -4.50 19.46
N SER A 420 -8.10 -5.38 18.72
CA SER A 420 -6.70 -5.19 18.32
C SER A 420 -6.52 -3.96 17.43
N LEU A 421 -7.35 -3.86 16.38
CA LEU A 421 -7.29 -2.73 15.44
C LEU A 421 -7.72 -1.42 16.10
N LYS A 422 -8.72 -1.47 16.99
CA LYS A 422 -9.17 -0.31 17.78
C LYS A 422 -8.06 0.21 18.70
N ALA A 423 -7.33 -0.66 19.37
CA ALA A 423 -6.18 -0.30 20.20
C ALA A 423 -5.05 0.29 19.35
N ALA A 424 -4.70 -0.36 18.23
CA ALA A 424 -3.69 0.13 17.30
C ALA A 424 -4.02 1.56 16.81
N LEU A 425 -5.28 1.80 16.42
CA LEU A 425 -5.69 3.04 15.81
C LEU A 425 -5.93 4.18 16.80
N ARG A 426 -6.70 3.94 17.87
CA ARG A 426 -7.09 4.98 18.83
C ARG A 426 -5.98 5.36 19.82
N VAL A 427 -5.00 4.49 20.03
CA VAL A 427 -3.87 4.77 20.91
C VAL A 427 -2.68 5.21 20.07
N HIS A 428 -2.04 4.27 19.37
CA HIS A 428 -0.73 4.48 18.79
C HIS A 428 -0.75 5.31 17.50
N VAL A 429 -1.65 5.00 16.56
CA VAL A 429 -1.76 5.76 15.30
C VAL A 429 -2.25 7.17 15.56
N THR A 430 -3.29 7.33 16.38
CA THR A 430 -3.83 8.66 16.71
C THR A 430 -2.76 9.53 17.34
N GLN A 431 -2.01 9.03 18.33
CA GLN A 431 -0.89 9.77 18.92
C GLN A 431 0.12 10.21 17.85
N ARG A 432 0.55 9.28 17.00
CA ARG A 432 1.53 9.57 15.95
C ARG A 432 1.04 10.61 14.95
N LEU A 433 -0.20 10.50 14.48
CA LEU A 433 -0.76 11.47 13.52
C LEU A 433 -0.85 12.86 14.15
N LEU A 434 -1.27 12.96 15.40
CA LEU A 434 -1.29 14.24 16.10
C LEU A 434 0.13 14.84 16.25
N GLU A 435 1.13 14.02 16.53
CA GLU A 435 2.55 14.45 16.59
C GLU A 435 3.13 14.85 15.23
N LYS A 436 2.64 14.24 14.13
CA LYS A 436 3.11 14.48 12.76
C LYS A 436 2.34 15.57 12.02
N ALA A 437 1.23 16.05 12.58
CA ALA A 437 0.45 17.13 12.01
C ALA A 437 1.31 18.40 11.85
N GLN A 438 1.32 18.96 10.65
CA GLN A 438 2.00 20.23 10.36
C GLN A 438 0.98 21.32 10.11
N GLU A 439 1.20 22.50 10.69
CA GLU A 439 0.34 23.66 10.48
C GLU A 439 0.92 24.56 9.38
N ASP A 440 0.05 25.08 8.51
CA ASP A 440 0.41 26.14 7.58
C ASP A 440 0.09 27.54 8.13
N ALA A 441 0.40 28.58 7.36
CA ALA A 441 0.20 29.97 7.76
C ALA A 441 -1.28 30.34 7.98
N GLN A 442 -2.21 29.53 7.47
CA GLN A 442 -3.65 29.70 7.62
C GLN A 442 -4.20 28.89 8.80
N ASN A 443 -3.34 28.30 9.65
CA ASN A 443 -3.71 27.46 10.78
C ASN A 443 -4.54 26.23 10.33
N THR A 444 -4.28 25.75 9.11
CA THR A 444 -4.81 24.49 8.58
C THR A 444 -3.75 23.40 8.68
N VAL A 445 -4.15 22.13 8.68
CA VAL A 445 -3.24 21.02 8.97
C VAL A 445 -2.98 20.19 7.72
N PHE A 446 -1.72 19.82 7.49
CA PHE A 446 -1.36 18.87 6.45
C PHE A 446 -0.39 17.81 6.96
N PHE A 447 -0.25 16.76 6.16
CA PHE A 447 0.66 15.65 6.36
C PHE A 447 1.48 15.47 5.09
N GLU A 448 2.72 15.03 5.25
CA GLU A 448 3.65 14.70 4.16
C GLU A 448 4.52 13.53 4.61
N GLU A 449 4.98 12.71 3.66
CA GLU A 449 5.83 11.55 3.97
C GLU A 449 7.22 11.77 3.40
N PHE A 450 7.49 11.39 2.14
CA PHE A 450 8.83 11.39 1.59
C PHE A 450 8.97 11.94 0.17
N LEU A 451 7.90 11.98 -0.63
CA LEU A 451 8.00 12.47 -2.00
C LEU A 451 8.21 13.99 -2.02
N GLY A 452 9.32 14.42 -2.62
CA GLY A 452 9.71 15.84 -2.65
C GLY A 452 10.30 16.36 -1.32
N MET A 453 10.79 15.45 -0.46
CA MET A 453 11.33 15.76 0.88
C MET A 453 12.85 15.67 0.99
N GLY A 454 13.59 15.70 -0.13
CA GLY A 454 15.05 15.59 -0.16
C GLY A 454 15.71 16.35 -1.31
N ASP A 455 15.04 17.39 -1.82
CA ASP A 455 15.53 18.17 -2.95
C ASP A 455 16.37 19.37 -2.52
N PHE A 456 17.16 19.87 -3.46
CA PHE A 456 17.98 21.06 -3.34
C PHE A 456 17.68 22.04 -4.47
N SER A 457 17.80 23.34 -4.20
CA SER A 457 17.83 24.38 -5.22
C SER A 457 19.08 24.23 -6.11
N ALA A 458 19.14 24.99 -7.21
CA ALA A 458 20.36 25.07 -8.02
C ALA A 458 21.58 25.56 -7.21
N SER A 459 21.36 26.39 -6.18
CA SER A 459 22.38 26.86 -5.25
C SER A 459 22.71 25.88 -4.12
N GLY A 460 22.06 24.71 -4.07
CA GLY A 460 22.29 23.68 -3.06
C GLY A 460 21.51 23.84 -1.75
N ALA A 461 20.61 24.83 -1.66
CA ALA A 461 19.75 25.01 -0.48
C ALA A 461 18.64 23.96 -0.45
N ALA A 462 18.36 23.37 0.71
CA ALA A 462 17.28 22.40 0.85
C ALA A 462 15.93 22.99 0.40
N LYS A 463 15.18 22.21 -0.39
CA LYS A 463 13.87 22.58 -0.94
C LYS A 463 12.89 21.45 -0.68
N LYS A 464 11.77 21.77 -0.05
CA LYS A 464 10.64 20.83 0.14
C LYS A 464 9.54 21.18 -0.84
N THR A 465 9.25 20.28 -1.78
CA THR A 465 8.13 20.44 -2.72
C THR A 465 6.85 19.78 -2.20
N GLY A 466 6.97 18.77 -1.33
CA GLY A 466 5.85 18.11 -0.66
C GLY A 466 4.87 17.50 -1.66
N GLU A 467 5.40 16.65 -2.55
CA GLU A 467 4.68 16.09 -3.69
C GLU A 467 3.60 15.07 -3.30
N ASP A 468 3.67 14.52 -2.08
CA ASP A 468 2.68 13.60 -1.50
C ASP A 468 1.71 14.25 -0.51
N ARG A 469 1.69 15.58 -0.37
CA ARG A 469 0.90 16.26 0.67
C ARG A 469 -0.60 16.04 0.55
N ILE A 470 -1.15 16.11 -0.67
CA ILE A 470 -2.59 15.87 -0.90
C ILE A 470 -2.93 14.43 -0.51
N PHE A 471 -2.17 13.47 -1.02
CA PHE A 471 -2.36 12.04 -0.77
C PHE A 471 -2.25 11.70 0.73
N SER A 472 -1.17 12.14 1.38
CA SER A 472 -0.91 11.86 2.79
C SER A 472 -1.93 12.52 3.71
N THR A 473 -2.34 13.76 3.41
CA THR A 473 -3.35 14.47 4.20
C THR A 473 -4.73 13.82 4.06
N ALA A 474 -5.11 13.38 2.85
CA ALA A 474 -6.36 12.68 2.61
C ALA A 474 -6.44 11.32 3.34
N MET A 475 -5.33 10.58 3.39
CA MET A 475 -5.23 9.35 4.17
C MET A 475 -5.30 9.61 5.67
N ALA A 476 -4.55 10.59 6.18
CA ALA A 476 -4.58 10.95 7.59
C ALA A 476 -5.99 11.36 8.05
N LEU A 477 -6.68 12.19 7.26
CA LEU A 477 -8.08 12.56 7.49
C LEU A 477 -8.97 11.33 7.57
N SER A 478 -8.86 10.43 6.59
CA SER A 478 -9.64 9.20 6.55
C SER A 478 -9.36 8.29 7.74
N VAL A 479 -8.10 8.17 8.17
CA VAL A 479 -7.70 7.41 9.36
C VAL A 479 -8.34 7.98 10.62
N LEU A 480 -8.24 9.29 10.85
CA LEU A 480 -8.83 9.94 12.03
C LEU A 480 -10.35 9.74 12.08
N ILE A 481 -11.03 9.90 10.95
CA ILE A 481 -12.49 9.70 10.86
C ILE A 481 -12.86 8.25 11.10
N ASN A 482 -12.27 7.30 10.37
CA ASN A 482 -12.59 5.88 10.51
C ASN A 482 -12.28 5.35 11.91
N SER A 483 -11.28 5.91 12.59
CA SER A 483 -10.91 5.49 13.94
C SER A 483 -11.89 5.99 15.00
N TRP A 484 -12.44 7.20 14.83
CA TRP A 484 -13.14 7.93 15.89
C TRP A 484 -14.60 8.26 15.58
N THR A 485 -15.16 7.71 14.50
CA THR A 485 -16.57 7.84 14.16
C THR A 485 -17.28 6.49 14.05
N LYS A 486 -18.60 6.54 14.10
CA LYS A 486 -19.53 5.43 13.93
C LYS A 486 -20.56 5.81 12.86
N PHE A 487 -20.94 4.88 12.00
CA PHE A 487 -21.98 5.14 11.00
C PHE A 487 -23.39 4.80 11.53
N ASP A 488 -24.25 5.80 11.64
CA ASP A 488 -25.67 5.65 11.94
C ASP A 488 -26.40 5.26 10.67
N VAL A 489 -26.70 3.96 10.53
CA VAL A 489 -27.37 3.41 9.33
C VAL A 489 -28.79 3.97 9.15
N THR A 490 -29.47 4.37 10.22
CA THR A 490 -30.85 4.88 10.12
C THR A 490 -30.84 6.29 9.55
N LYS A 491 -29.96 7.14 10.08
CA LYS A 491 -29.82 8.52 9.64
C LYS A 491 -28.90 8.67 8.43
N GLN A 492 -28.14 7.64 8.07
CA GLN A 492 -27.11 7.65 7.02
C GLN A 492 -26.04 8.72 7.24
N VAL A 493 -25.62 8.93 8.50
CA VAL A 493 -24.62 9.94 8.91
C VAL A 493 -23.53 9.30 9.77
N LEU A 494 -22.36 9.93 9.81
CA LEU A 494 -21.30 9.59 10.77
C LEU A 494 -21.50 10.37 12.07
N LYS A 495 -21.12 9.78 13.19
CA LYS A 495 -21.09 10.48 14.49
C LYS A 495 -19.77 10.22 15.18
N TRP A 496 -19.24 11.25 15.85
CA TRP A 496 -18.09 11.07 16.73
C TRP A 496 -18.43 10.10 17.86
N VAL A 497 -17.47 9.26 18.25
CA VAL A 497 -17.56 8.49 19.48
C VAL A 497 -17.62 9.45 20.69
N THR A 498 -18.38 9.08 21.73
CA THR A 498 -18.71 9.94 22.89
C THR A 498 -17.50 10.60 23.56
N ASP A 499 -16.32 9.95 23.52
CA ASP A 499 -15.10 10.45 24.15
C ASP A 499 -13.97 10.78 23.15
N THR A 500 -14.31 11.10 21.89
CA THR A 500 -13.30 11.49 20.90
C THR A 500 -12.56 12.75 21.37
N PRO A 501 -11.21 12.70 21.51
CA PRO A 501 -10.43 13.84 21.98
C PRO A 501 -10.61 15.09 21.12
N ARG A 502 -10.63 16.28 21.74
CA ARG A 502 -10.82 17.56 21.05
C ARG A 502 -9.75 17.82 19.98
N ASN A 503 -8.49 17.46 20.26
CA ASN A 503 -7.39 17.59 19.31
C ASN A 503 -7.60 16.71 18.08
N VAL A 504 -8.16 15.51 18.21
CA VAL A 504 -8.54 14.66 17.05
C VAL A 504 -9.55 15.36 16.16
N LYS A 505 -10.66 15.86 16.74
CA LYS A 505 -11.70 16.57 15.97
C LYS A 505 -11.13 17.80 15.26
N MET A 506 -10.32 18.58 15.99
CA MET A 506 -9.69 19.79 15.47
C MET A 506 -8.69 19.49 14.34
N THR A 507 -7.84 18.47 14.50
CA THR A 507 -6.89 18.05 13.45
C THR A 507 -7.63 17.56 12.21
N ALA A 508 -8.70 16.76 12.37
CA ALA A 508 -9.53 16.31 11.24
C ALA A 508 -10.16 17.50 10.50
N SER A 509 -10.75 18.45 11.23
CA SER A 509 -11.35 19.66 10.68
C SER A 509 -10.34 20.51 9.90
N ARG A 510 -9.18 20.77 10.50
CA ARG A 510 -8.10 21.55 9.86
C ARG A 510 -7.48 20.84 8.67
N ALA A 511 -7.44 19.50 8.66
CA ALA A 511 -6.99 18.72 7.52
C ALA A 511 -7.98 18.74 6.36
N ALA A 512 -9.28 18.63 6.66
CA ALA A 512 -10.33 18.79 5.65
C ALA A 512 -10.27 20.18 5.00
N LEU A 513 -10.09 21.24 5.81
CA LEU A 513 -9.93 22.60 5.32
C LEU A 513 -8.67 22.77 4.44
N TRP A 514 -7.54 22.19 4.86
CA TRP A 514 -6.31 22.24 4.05
C TRP A 514 -6.53 21.58 2.67
N LEU A 515 -7.16 20.40 2.63
CA LEU A 515 -7.47 19.70 1.38
C LEU A 515 -8.40 20.52 0.48
N THR A 516 -9.45 21.11 1.06
CA THR A 516 -10.38 22.00 0.35
C THR A 516 -9.65 23.16 -0.34
N HIS A 517 -8.66 23.78 0.32
CA HIS A 517 -7.91 24.89 -0.26
C HIS A 517 -6.84 24.46 -1.27
N ASN A 518 -6.16 23.35 -1.01
CA ASN A 518 -4.90 23.03 -1.69
C ASN A 518 -5.05 22.01 -2.83
N THR A 519 -6.09 21.19 -2.84
CA THR A 519 -6.24 20.11 -3.85
C THR A 519 -6.28 20.64 -5.28
N PHE A 520 -6.92 21.79 -5.49
CA PHE A 520 -7.03 22.45 -6.80
C PHE A 520 -6.30 23.79 -6.89
N GLY A 521 -5.50 24.15 -5.87
CA GLY A 521 -4.79 25.42 -5.80
C GLY A 521 -3.59 25.56 -6.72
N GLY A 522 -3.22 24.50 -7.48
CA GLY A 522 -2.09 24.46 -8.42
C GLY A 522 -0.70 24.44 -7.77
N LYS A 523 -0.62 24.68 -6.45
CA LYS A 523 0.63 24.66 -5.68
C LYS A 523 1.20 23.26 -5.49
N TYR A 524 0.34 22.28 -5.26
CA TYR A 524 0.73 20.89 -5.02
C TYR A 524 0.19 19.99 -6.12
N LYS A 525 0.97 18.98 -6.49
CA LYS A 525 0.53 17.91 -7.39
C LYS A 525 -0.22 16.85 -6.58
N PRO A 526 -1.17 16.12 -7.17
CA PRO A 526 -1.86 14.99 -6.54
C PRO A 526 -0.98 13.72 -6.53
N GLY A 527 0.33 13.87 -6.31
CA GLY A 527 1.26 12.75 -6.25
C GLY A 527 1.05 11.91 -5.00
N GLY A 528 1.41 10.63 -5.09
CA GLY A 528 1.32 9.70 -3.97
C GLY A 528 1.91 8.34 -4.35
N ALA A 529 2.96 7.92 -3.65
CA ALA A 529 3.56 6.60 -3.83
C ALA A 529 2.71 5.55 -3.10
N PHE A 530 1.68 5.03 -3.78
CA PHE A 530 0.77 4.05 -3.20
C PHE A 530 1.35 2.62 -3.20
N PHE A 531 2.41 2.38 -3.97
CA PHE A 531 3.13 1.10 -4.01
C PHE A 531 4.61 1.37 -4.37
N SER A 532 5.52 0.45 -4.05
CA SER A 532 6.95 0.54 -4.41
C SER A 532 7.57 -0.81 -4.71
N SER A 533 8.70 -0.80 -5.39
CA SER A 533 9.54 -1.99 -5.50
C SER A 533 10.01 -2.44 -4.11
N SER A 534 10.20 -3.75 -3.94
CA SER A 534 10.69 -4.34 -2.69
C SER A 534 12.13 -3.95 -2.38
N TYR A 535 12.90 -3.60 -3.41
CA TYR A 535 14.22 -2.99 -3.29
C TYR A 535 14.09 -1.46 -3.38
N LYS A 536 14.64 -0.75 -2.39
CA LYS A 536 14.74 0.71 -2.41
C LYS A 536 16.19 1.16 -2.65
N TRP A 537 17.10 0.70 -1.83
CA TRP A 537 18.54 0.98 -1.91
C TRP A 537 19.33 -0.20 -1.33
N GLN A 538 20.66 -0.16 -1.40
CA GLN A 538 21.54 -1.24 -0.94
C GLN A 538 21.23 -1.71 0.48
N ARG A 539 20.90 -0.80 1.40
CA ARG A 539 20.55 -1.17 2.80
C ARG A 539 19.23 -1.93 2.91
N THR A 540 18.40 -1.98 1.86
CA THR A 540 17.22 -2.85 1.78
C THR A 540 17.47 -4.14 0.99
N TRP A 541 18.72 -4.42 0.62
CA TRP A 541 19.07 -5.67 -0.07
C TRP A 541 18.92 -6.85 0.87
N LEU A 542 18.12 -7.85 0.47
CA LEU A 542 17.77 -8.97 1.35
C LEU A 542 18.98 -9.78 1.81
N ASN A 543 20.00 -9.89 0.96
CA ASN A 543 21.19 -10.69 1.25
C ASN A 543 22.09 -10.06 2.31
N TYR A 544 21.85 -8.80 2.73
CA TYR A 544 22.62 -8.20 3.82
C TYR A 544 22.01 -8.49 5.21
N TYR A 545 20.87 -9.20 5.25
CA TYR A 545 20.19 -9.59 6.48
C TYR A 545 20.45 -11.06 6.78
N PRO A 546 20.43 -11.45 8.07
CA PRO A 546 20.66 -12.85 8.45
C PRO A 546 19.69 -13.84 7.81
N GLY A 547 20.23 -14.86 7.18
CA GLY A 547 19.54 -16.05 6.69
C GLY A 547 20.29 -17.31 7.10
N ASN A 548 19.66 -18.47 7.00
CA ASN A 548 20.28 -19.76 7.39
C ASN A 548 20.25 -20.79 6.27
N SER A 549 19.64 -20.48 5.13
CA SER A 549 19.53 -21.36 3.97
C SER A 549 19.87 -20.61 2.68
N TYR A 550 20.72 -21.22 1.85
CA TYR A 550 21.11 -20.73 0.53
C TYR A 550 21.10 -21.88 -0.47
N GLN A 551 20.40 -21.70 -1.59
CA GLN A 551 20.23 -22.76 -2.60
C GLN A 551 20.04 -22.17 -4.00
N PHE A 552 20.19 -23.01 -5.03
CA PHE A 552 19.68 -22.72 -6.35
C PHE A 552 18.15 -22.84 -6.38
N TYR A 553 17.47 -22.18 -7.32
CA TYR A 553 16.00 -22.28 -7.42
C TYR A 553 15.49 -23.71 -7.67
N ASN A 554 16.35 -24.63 -8.13
CA ASN A 554 16.05 -26.05 -8.27
C ASN A 554 16.15 -26.85 -6.95
N GLY A 555 16.44 -26.19 -5.82
CA GLY A 555 16.57 -26.79 -4.49
C GLY A 555 17.97 -27.28 -4.12
N SER A 556 18.94 -27.23 -5.03
CA SER A 556 20.32 -27.64 -4.72
C SER A 556 20.96 -26.69 -3.72
N LYS A 557 21.35 -27.19 -2.55
CA LYS A 557 21.97 -26.40 -1.47
C LYS A 557 23.33 -25.83 -1.91
N ILE A 558 23.65 -24.64 -1.39
CA ILE A 558 24.92 -23.95 -1.57
C ILE A 558 25.54 -23.76 -0.19
N ASP A 559 26.56 -24.56 0.13
CA ASP A 559 27.19 -24.56 1.45
C ASP A 559 28.27 -23.46 1.60
N ASP A 560 28.96 -23.10 0.51
CA ASP A 560 29.96 -22.03 0.50
C ASP A 560 29.33 -20.70 0.05
N TRP A 561 28.89 -19.91 1.04
CA TRP A 561 28.30 -18.59 0.79
C TRP A 561 29.34 -17.55 0.36
N ASN A 562 30.62 -17.78 0.64
CA ASN A 562 31.68 -16.83 0.32
C ASN A 562 32.13 -16.95 -1.14
N SER A 563 32.03 -18.15 -1.74
CA SER A 563 32.41 -18.36 -3.14
C SER A 563 31.29 -18.06 -4.14
N GLN A 564 30.03 -18.00 -3.70
CA GLN A 564 28.86 -17.92 -4.59
C GLN A 564 28.03 -16.65 -4.35
N GLU A 565 28.28 -15.62 -5.15
CA GLU A 565 27.48 -14.39 -5.10
C GLU A 565 26.00 -14.65 -5.42
N PRO A 566 25.07 -13.93 -4.75
CA PRO A 566 23.65 -14.03 -5.03
C PRO A 566 23.30 -13.54 -6.43
N SER A 567 22.51 -14.32 -7.14
CA SER A 567 22.13 -14.04 -8.52
C SER A 567 20.62 -14.16 -8.70
N SER A 568 20.15 -14.20 -9.95
CA SER A 568 18.76 -14.55 -10.26
C SER A 568 18.52 -16.07 -10.17
N SER A 569 19.56 -16.90 -10.17
CA SER A 569 19.44 -18.36 -10.10
C SER A 569 19.48 -18.93 -8.67
N THR A 570 19.70 -18.09 -7.67
CA THR A 570 19.80 -18.51 -6.27
C THR A 570 18.68 -17.92 -5.40
N SER A 571 18.41 -18.60 -4.28
CA SER A 571 17.45 -18.24 -3.25
C SER A 571 18.18 -18.19 -1.91
N PHE A 572 18.13 -17.06 -1.22
CA PHE A 572 18.70 -16.88 0.11
C PHE A 572 17.58 -16.48 1.08
N PHE A 573 17.40 -17.23 2.16
CA PHE A 573 16.26 -17.07 3.04
C PHE A 573 16.53 -17.47 4.49
N MET A 574 15.61 -17.06 5.35
CA MET A 574 15.49 -17.58 6.70
C MET A 574 14.47 -18.72 6.71
N GLU A 575 14.89 -19.87 7.19
CA GLU A 575 14.08 -21.07 7.36
C GLU A 575 13.77 -21.30 8.84
N GLY A 576 12.50 -21.44 9.15
CA GLY A 576 11.99 -21.72 10.49
C GLY A 576 12.19 -20.59 11.49
N TYR A 577 12.25 -20.96 12.77
CA TYR A 577 12.52 -20.06 13.88
C TYR A 577 13.93 -20.23 14.42
N VAL A 578 14.62 -19.11 14.65
CA VAL A 578 15.95 -19.02 15.26
C VAL A 578 15.82 -18.37 16.64
N SER A 579 16.50 -18.92 17.65
CA SER A 579 16.46 -18.36 19.01
C SER A 579 17.04 -16.94 19.08
N PRO A 580 16.65 -16.11 20.07
CA PRO A 580 17.15 -14.73 20.18
C PRO A 580 18.67 -14.66 20.26
N ASP A 581 19.31 -15.56 21.02
CA ASP A 581 20.77 -15.60 21.19
C ASP A 581 21.47 -15.97 19.88
N SER A 582 20.95 -16.98 19.17
CA SER A 582 21.49 -17.38 17.87
C SER A 582 21.35 -16.26 16.83
N TYR A 583 20.19 -15.60 16.78
CA TYR A 583 19.95 -14.52 15.84
C TYR A 583 20.80 -13.28 16.18
N ALA A 584 21.00 -12.97 17.47
CA ALA A 584 21.90 -11.91 17.91
C ALA A 584 23.35 -12.15 17.44
N ALA A 585 23.81 -13.41 17.47
CA ALA A 585 25.12 -13.77 16.91
C ALA A 585 25.15 -13.57 15.39
N MET A 586 24.11 -13.99 14.67
CA MET A 586 24.00 -13.81 13.21
C MET A 586 24.02 -12.33 12.80
N LEU A 587 23.40 -11.44 13.58
CA LEU A 587 23.39 -9.99 13.32
C LEU A 587 24.78 -9.34 13.36
N ASN A 588 25.75 -9.98 14.01
CA ASN A 588 27.14 -9.50 14.10
C ASN A 588 28.04 -10.09 13.01
N GLN A 589 27.52 -11.00 12.18
CA GLN A 589 28.23 -11.56 11.04
C GLN A 589 28.15 -10.64 9.83
N THR A 590 29.08 -10.84 8.88
CA THR A 590 29.01 -10.23 7.56
C THR A 590 28.29 -11.15 6.59
N TRP A 591 27.35 -10.61 5.84
CA TRP A 591 26.51 -11.29 4.88
C TRP A 591 26.87 -10.81 3.48
N PHE A 592 27.48 -11.69 2.67
CA PHE A 592 28.00 -11.36 1.34
C PHE A 592 28.86 -10.09 1.33
N GLY A 593 29.81 -10.03 2.27
CA GLY A 593 30.76 -8.93 2.41
C GLY A 593 30.20 -7.64 3.03
N ARG A 594 28.95 -7.64 3.52
CA ARG A 594 28.31 -6.45 4.13
C ARG A 594 27.80 -6.74 5.53
N THR A 595 27.79 -5.73 6.39
CA THR A 595 27.15 -5.81 7.71
C THR A 595 25.64 -5.61 7.57
N THR A 596 24.87 -6.19 8.49
CA THR A 596 23.42 -6.01 8.51
C THR A 596 23.05 -4.55 8.80
N PRO A 597 22.31 -3.87 7.89
CA PRO A 597 21.81 -2.53 8.15
C PRO A 597 20.71 -2.57 9.20
N ARG A 598 20.93 -1.88 10.33
CA ARG A 598 20.00 -1.92 11.47
C ARG A 598 19.04 -0.74 11.53
N ASP A 599 19.44 0.41 10.99
CA ASP A 599 18.72 1.67 11.13
C ASP A 599 18.08 2.16 9.84
N PHE A 600 16.91 2.78 9.96
CA PHE A 600 16.26 3.53 8.89
C PHE A 600 16.44 5.03 9.14
N HIS A 601 17.00 5.75 8.16
CA HIS A 601 17.22 7.20 8.27
C HIS A 601 16.24 8.02 7.41
N GLY A 602 15.37 7.37 6.63
CA GLY A 602 14.47 8.03 5.68
C GLY A 602 14.70 7.57 4.24
N TYR A 603 13.70 7.74 3.38
CA TYR A 603 13.73 7.27 1.99
C TYR A 603 14.66 8.07 1.06
N ASN A 604 15.11 9.26 1.46
CA ASN A 604 15.91 10.17 0.64
C ASN A 604 17.29 10.51 1.26
N VAL A 605 17.77 9.68 2.21
CA VAL A 605 19.03 9.95 2.93
C VAL A 605 20.23 9.32 2.24
N ASP A 606 20.07 8.14 1.67
CA ASP A 606 21.16 7.46 0.98
C ASP A 606 21.51 8.20 -0.32
N LYS A 607 22.80 8.21 -0.68
CA LYS A 607 23.30 8.84 -1.92
C LYS A 607 23.00 8.01 -3.18
N GLU A 608 22.25 6.92 -3.04
CA GLU A 608 21.84 6.08 -4.16
C GLU A 608 20.61 6.67 -4.83
N TYR A 609 20.62 6.65 -6.16
CA TYR A 609 19.99 7.70 -6.95
C TYR A 609 18.44 7.67 -6.99
N TYR A 610 17.77 6.54 -6.71
CA TYR A 610 16.31 6.38 -6.84
C TYR A 610 15.82 4.96 -6.44
N PHE A 611 14.50 4.82 -6.25
CA PHE A 611 13.77 3.55 -6.30
C PHE A 611 12.45 3.68 -7.03
N SER A 612 11.90 2.58 -7.55
CA SER A 612 10.65 2.61 -8.30
C SER A 612 9.42 2.61 -7.39
N TYR A 613 8.44 3.43 -7.74
CA TYR A 613 7.15 3.51 -7.06
C TYR A 613 6.00 3.67 -8.04
N TRP A 614 4.80 3.34 -7.61
CA TRP A 614 3.58 3.55 -8.37
C TRP A 614 2.82 4.73 -7.81
N GLU A 615 2.28 5.54 -8.72
CA GLU A 615 1.38 6.64 -8.39
C GLU A 615 0.15 6.63 -9.30
N SER A 616 -0.92 7.23 -8.81
CA SER A 616 -2.17 7.36 -9.54
C SER A 616 -2.88 8.62 -9.06
N GLU A 617 -2.92 9.64 -9.92
CA GLU A 617 -3.70 10.85 -9.66
C GLU A 617 -5.18 10.56 -9.39
N PRO A 618 -5.90 9.71 -10.16
CA PRO A 618 -7.31 9.40 -9.86
C PRO A 618 -7.46 8.67 -8.51
N MET A 619 -6.47 7.87 -8.07
CA MET A 619 -6.48 7.29 -6.73
C MET A 619 -6.32 8.37 -5.65
N THR A 620 -5.40 9.32 -5.81
CA THR A 620 -5.26 10.47 -4.89
C THR A 620 -6.56 11.27 -4.80
N TYR A 621 -7.22 11.52 -5.93
CA TYR A 621 -8.52 12.20 -5.96
C TYR A 621 -9.61 11.38 -5.29
N ALA A 622 -9.66 10.06 -5.50
CA ALA A 622 -10.64 9.18 -4.86
C ALA A 622 -10.51 9.19 -3.34
N ILE A 623 -9.28 9.10 -2.81
CA ILE A 623 -9.00 9.12 -1.37
C ILE A 623 -9.33 10.51 -0.77
N THR A 624 -9.00 11.58 -1.50
CA THR A 624 -9.35 12.96 -1.10
C THR A 624 -10.87 13.13 -1.04
N MET A 625 -11.58 12.64 -2.04
CA MET A 625 -13.03 12.66 -2.10
C MET A 625 -13.65 11.89 -0.94
N LEU A 626 -13.15 10.69 -0.65
CA LEU A 626 -13.58 9.87 0.49
C LEU A 626 -13.42 10.61 1.82
N GLY A 627 -12.23 11.14 2.10
CA GLY A 627 -11.95 11.86 3.35
C GLY A 627 -12.86 13.07 3.53
N LEU A 628 -13.01 13.90 2.50
CA LEU A 628 -13.87 15.10 2.55
C LEU A 628 -15.35 14.75 2.64
N ALA A 629 -15.81 13.74 1.88
CA ALA A 629 -17.20 13.31 1.90
C ALA A 629 -17.58 12.74 3.27
N MET A 630 -16.72 11.89 3.87
CA MET A 630 -16.95 11.40 5.22
C MET A 630 -16.97 12.53 6.24
N TYR A 631 -16.00 13.46 6.19
CA TYR A 631 -15.95 14.58 7.13
C TYR A 631 -17.22 15.44 7.09
N ARG A 632 -17.71 15.77 5.90
CA ARG A 632 -18.96 16.52 5.70
C ARG A 632 -20.19 15.75 6.20
N ASN A 633 -20.15 14.41 6.21
CA ASN A 633 -21.26 13.58 6.64
C ASN A 633 -21.27 13.32 8.16
N ILE A 634 -20.43 13.99 8.94
CA ILE A 634 -20.45 13.90 10.40
C ILE A 634 -21.57 14.80 10.94
N ASP A 635 -22.55 14.21 11.62
CA ASP A 635 -23.62 14.86 12.39
C ASP A 635 -23.04 15.25 13.76
N GLU A 636 -22.98 16.56 14.04
CA GLU A 636 -22.41 17.10 15.29
C GLU A 636 -23.34 16.93 16.51
#